data_AF-A0A5C3FIZ2-F1
#
_entry.id   AF-A0A5C3FIZ2-F1
#
_cell.length_a   1.000
_cell.length_b   1.000
_cell.length_c   1.000
_cell.angle_alpha   90.00
_cell.angle_beta   90.00
_cell.angle_gamma   90.00
#
_symmetry.space_group_name_H-M   'P 1'
#
loop_
_entity.id
_entity.type
_entity.pdbx_description
1 polymer ?
#
loop_
_entity_poly.entity_id
_entity_poly.type
_entity_poly.pdbx_seq_one_letter_code
_entity_poly.pdbx_strand_id
1 'polypeptide(L)'
;MSAMLRKPEPPSQELLLRWFQTQARLLADERREEQTQSKLLLSKTAPKILEKHGLALLSLGVASIRIGVGAKLLVELERPSAYHSSPNFPPHSFRSGDLAAVLENSAEPQATTDSGVVEGVVYRVTETRITLAVSERQRTPKPKLEPESGQNKRDARTGAKNKVSGSELDLPERIRLVKVANETTFDRMEVTLDKLARALGVSLGSASSGAGGDSSADEADTKEAGPSSNATTLQRALFGLAPPTWHQQDVPLPQFNANLNGTQLAAIRHALSSDHVSLIHGPPGTGKTTAIVELIMQIVASNLGASEDAGRVRVLVCGASNLAVDNILERLVASAAHREVFKKKSVGVTRLGHPARVVASLQGATLDAQCTQSAEAQLVKDISKEIETIMAELKPTAAAAGNKSAKAKPKLRGSDRRKRWEEVRELRKEYRRRDRQVTSSVLDRAQIVLATCHGAGGRQLANRQFDWIIIDEACQALEMACWIPILKAREGARLVLAGDHLQLPPTVKSSVKPHRPKSKPAKKKNVGTSASISAENQDRSSDDPTVEPVTGAAKQDGDDDGDDDVELAEKFAAASMDDVRPTRLRPARSLETTLFSRLLGLYGSGLKSLLSIQYRMNATIMSFPNTELYEGKLSAHDSCASIALSDLSNIQSDPSGSDDEDLLAPVVLYDTSGCELYESSPSADEGVLLADSKSNVHEAELVVRHLEELFARGVGADQVTVLTPYAAQVALLHARIRSHSFAGINADEIELGTIDSMQGREKDVVVVSLVRSNTDRQVGFLAQKKRLNVAMTRAKRQLVLIADAECIAEATDLPDEFLPHYMAWLDQHAVVHPVAATM
;
A
#
# COMPACT_ATOMS: atom_id res chain seq x y z
N MET A 1 -5.51 -19.46 -30.37
CA MET A 1 -5.59 -20.67 -29.53
C MET A 1 -6.00 -20.25 -28.13
N SER A 2 -7.12 -20.74 -27.60
CA SER A 2 -7.56 -20.39 -26.24
C SER A 2 -6.61 -21.04 -25.24
N ALA A 3 -5.94 -20.25 -24.41
CA ALA A 3 -5.10 -20.79 -23.34
C ALA A 3 -5.94 -21.72 -22.45
N MET A 4 -5.53 -22.98 -22.30
CA MET A 4 -6.24 -23.94 -21.47
C MET A 4 -6.00 -23.64 -19.99
N LEU A 5 -7.09 -23.70 -19.20
CA LEU A 5 -7.03 -23.67 -17.75
C LEU A 5 -6.29 -24.91 -17.23
N ARG A 6 -5.21 -24.71 -16.47
CA ARG A 6 -4.53 -25.82 -15.78
C ARG A 6 -5.40 -26.34 -14.65
N LYS A 7 -5.40 -27.65 -14.44
CA LYS A 7 -6.09 -28.30 -13.32
C LYS A 7 -5.07 -28.62 -12.23
N PRO A 8 -5.04 -27.87 -11.11
CA PRO A 8 -4.10 -28.15 -10.05
C PRO A 8 -4.46 -29.43 -9.29
N GLU A 9 -3.45 -30.08 -8.74
CA GLU A 9 -3.61 -31.14 -7.74
C GLU A 9 -4.20 -30.54 -6.45
N PRO A 10 -5.33 -31.07 -5.94
CA PRO A 10 -5.93 -30.58 -4.71
C PRO A 10 -4.95 -30.68 -3.52
N PRO A 11 -4.78 -29.62 -2.72
CA PRO A 11 -3.82 -29.66 -1.61
C PRO A 11 -4.28 -30.61 -0.50
N SER A 12 -3.32 -31.32 0.11
CA SER A 12 -3.57 -32.08 1.34
C SER A 12 -3.80 -31.14 2.53
N GLN A 13 -4.42 -31.66 3.61
CA GLN A 13 -4.60 -30.92 4.86
C GLN A 13 -3.24 -30.46 5.45
N GLU A 14 -2.20 -31.27 5.33
CA GLU A 14 -0.84 -30.93 5.76
C GLU A 14 -0.25 -29.77 4.96
N LEU A 15 -0.45 -29.76 3.64
CA LEU A 15 0.02 -28.68 2.77
C LEU A 15 -0.73 -27.37 3.05
N LEU A 16 -2.04 -27.44 3.31
CA LEU A 16 -2.82 -26.27 3.75
C LEU A 16 -2.30 -25.73 5.08
N LEU A 17 -2.08 -26.60 6.07
CA LEU A 17 -1.52 -26.20 7.37
C LEU A 17 -0.15 -25.52 7.21
N ARG A 18 0.75 -26.11 6.41
CA ARG A 18 2.07 -25.53 6.12
C ARG A 18 1.95 -24.17 5.44
N TRP A 19 1.00 -24.00 4.52
CA TRP A 19 0.75 -22.72 3.86
C TRP A 19 0.32 -21.66 4.88
N PHE A 20 -0.66 -21.96 5.74
CA PHE A 20 -1.13 -21.01 6.77
C PHE A 20 -0.03 -20.66 7.78
N GLN A 21 0.73 -21.64 8.25
CA GLN A 21 1.87 -21.41 9.15
C GLN A 21 2.94 -20.52 8.51
N THR A 22 3.21 -20.72 7.22
CA THR A 22 4.17 -19.90 6.47
C THR A 22 3.68 -18.46 6.37
N GLN A 23 2.40 -18.24 6.03
CA GLN A 23 1.81 -16.90 5.99
C GLN A 23 1.84 -16.21 7.36
N ALA A 24 1.48 -16.93 8.43
CA ALA A 24 1.52 -16.40 9.80
C ALA A 24 2.94 -15.95 10.18
N ARG A 25 3.95 -16.78 9.90
CA ARG A 25 5.36 -16.46 10.17
C ARG A 25 5.81 -15.23 9.39
N LEU A 26 5.53 -15.19 8.09
CA LEU A 26 5.92 -14.09 7.22
C LEU A 26 5.29 -12.75 7.67
N LEU A 27 4.00 -12.76 8.03
CA LEU A 27 3.33 -11.59 8.59
C LEU A 27 3.92 -11.15 9.93
N ALA A 28 4.25 -12.10 10.81
CA ALA A 28 4.86 -11.80 12.10
C ALA A 28 6.28 -11.21 11.95
N ASP A 29 7.05 -11.69 10.98
CA ASP A 29 8.37 -11.17 10.66
C ASP A 29 8.29 -9.75 10.10
N GLU A 30 7.37 -9.49 9.16
CA GLU A 30 7.10 -8.15 8.62
C GLU A 30 6.65 -7.16 9.71
N ARG A 31 5.71 -7.59 10.56
CA ARG A 31 5.25 -6.78 11.69
C ARG A 31 6.39 -6.41 12.62
N ARG A 32 7.26 -7.37 12.95
CA ARG A 32 8.42 -7.15 13.82
C ARG A 32 9.41 -6.19 13.18
N GLU A 33 9.64 -6.29 11.87
CA GLU A 33 10.52 -5.39 11.14
C GLU A 33 9.96 -3.96 11.12
N GLU A 34 8.67 -3.78 10.81
CA GLU A 34 8.02 -2.45 10.82
C GLU A 34 8.07 -1.81 12.21
N GLN A 35 7.81 -2.59 13.27
CA GLN A 35 7.92 -2.14 14.65
C GLN A 35 9.36 -1.75 15.01
N THR A 36 10.34 -2.56 14.60
CA THR A 36 11.76 -2.33 14.90
C THR A 36 12.23 -1.06 14.20
N GLN A 37 11.90 -0.89 12.91
CA GLN A 37 12.23 0.31 12.15
C GLN A 37 11.57 1.56 12.77
N SER A 38 10.28 1.50 13.11
CA SER A 38 9.58 2.62 13.74
C SER A 38 10.18 2.98 15.11
N LYS A 39 10.53 1.98 15.94
CA LYS A 39 11.17 2.21 17.24
C LYS A 39 12.59 2.76 17.09
N LEU A 40 13.34 2.27 16.11
CA LEU A 40 14.69 2.73 15.81
C LEU A 40 14.69 4.21 15.40
N LEU A 41 13.77 4.57 14.50
CA LEU A 41 13.56 5.95 14.05
C LEU A 41 13.19 6.87 15.21
N LEU A 42 12.32 6.43 16.12
CA LEU A 42 11.91 7.24 17.28
C LEU A 42 13.01 7.38 18.35
N SER A 43 13.82 6.34 18.55
CA SER A 43 14.81 6.28 19.64
C SER A 43 16.19 6.83 19.27
N LYS A 44 16.65 6.66 18.03
CA LYS A 44 18.00 7.04 17.58
C LYS A 44 18.06 8.36 16.82
N THR A 45 16.93 8.91 16.39
CA THR A 45 16.89 10.14 15.60
C THR A 45 16.45 11.32 16.46
N ALA A 46 17.22 12.40 16.44
CA ALA A 46 16.88 13.61 17.19
C ALA A 46 15.53 14.20 16.69
N PRO A 47 14.65 14.71 17.57
CA PRO A 47 13.32 15.21 17.16
C PRO A 47 13.36 16.29 16.08
N LYS A 48 14.40 17.15 16.07
CA LYS A 48 14.59 18.17 15.03
C LYS A 48 14.87 17.56 13.65
N ILE A 49 15.60 16.44 13.61
CA ILE A 49 15.86 15.70 12.36
C ILE A 49 14.55 15.07 11.88
N LEU A 50 13.76 14.47 12.78
CA LEU A 50 12.43 13.94 12.41
C LEU A 50 11.50 15.03 11.86
N GLU A 51 11.52 16.24 12.40
CA GLU A 51 10.76 17.38 11.86
C GLU A 51 11.31 17.86 10.51
N LYS A 52 12.64 17.93 10.34
CA LYS A 52 13.30 18.24 9.05
C LYS A 52 12.86 17.26 7.94
N HIS A 53 12.74 15.98 8.25
CA HIS A 53 12.26 14.96 7.31
C HIS A 53 10.72 14.81 7.30
N GLY A 54 9.99 15.67 8.02
CA GLY A 54 8.53 15.70 7.98
C GLY A 54 7.83 14.52 8.66
N LEU A 55 8.50 13.80 9.56
CA LEU A 55 7.98 12.65 10.30
C LEU A 55 7.45 13.03 11.71
N ALA A 56 7.78 14.23 12.17
CA ALA A 56 7.32 14.79 13.44
C ALA A 56 6.92 16.26 13.30
N LEU A 57 6.03 16.72 14.18
CA LEU A 57 5.72 18.12 14.41
C LEU A 57 5.96 18.45 15.89
N LEU A 58 6.79 19.45 16.15
CA LEU A 58 7.24 19.76 17.50
C LEU A 58 6.48 20.95 18.11
N SER A 59 6.34 20.94 19.44
CA SER A 59 5.80 22.07 20.21
C SER A 59 4.39 22.52 19.79
N LEU A 60 3.48 21.57 19.59
CA LEU A 60 2.07 21.83 19.31
C LEU A 60 1.28 22.10 20.60
N GLY A 61 0.15 22.79 20.48
CA GLY A 61 -0.85 22.95 21.54
C GLY A 61 -2.23 22.45 21.09
N VAL A 62 -3.11 22.16 22.05
CA VAL A 62 -4.49 21.72 21.77
C VAL A 62 -5.39 22.92 21.51
N ALA A 63 -5.89 23.05 20.28
CA ALA A 63 -6.83 24.09 19.86
C ALA A 63 -8.27 23.74 20.28
N SER A 64 -8.72 22.51 20.03
CA SER A 64 -10.07 22.05 20.38
C SER A 64 -10.18 20.54 20.54
N ILE A 65 -11.19 20.07 21.29
CA ILE A 65 -11.56 18.65 21.37
C ILE A 65 -13.07 18.55 21.11
N ARG A 66 -13.47 17.74 20.12
CA ARG A 66 -14.87 17.55 19.68
C ARG A 66 -15.21 16.07 19.52
N ILE A 67 -16.49 15.71 19.45
CA ILE A 67 -16.91 14.33 19.16
C ILE A 67 -17.19 14.20 17.65
N GLY A 68 -16.53 13.26 17.00
CA GLY A 68 -16.71 12.94 15.59
C GLY A 68 -17.69 11.79 15.34
N VAL A 69 -17.90 11.47 14.07
CA VAL A 69 -18.67 10.30 13.61
C VAL A 69 -18.07 9.01 14.18
N GLY A 70 -18.90 8.04 14.56
CA GLY A 70 -18.46 6.81 15.23
C GLY A 70 -17.99 7.00 16.67
N ALA A 71 -18.34 8.13 17.30
CA ALA A 71 -18.02 8.49 18.69
C ALA A 71 -16.52 8.53 19.02
N LYS A 72 -15.68 8.85 18.04
CA LYS A 72 -14.26 9.14 18.24
C LYS A 72 -14.08 10.58 18.73
N LEU A 73 -13.06 10.83 19.54
CA LEU A 73 -12.69 12.19 19.95
C LEU A 73 -11.75 12.80 18.91
N LEU A 74 -12.14 13.95 18.37
CA LEU A 74 -11.34 14.74 17.43
C LEU A 74 -10.56 15.79 18.20
N VAL A 75 -9.25 15.62 18.31
CA VAL A 75 -8.31 16.53 18.95
C VAL A 75 -7.65 17.39 17.88
N GLU A 76 -7.91 18.68 17.88
CA GLU A 76 -7.32 19.65 16.94
C GLU A 76 -6.08 20.27 17.56
N LEU A 77 -4.94 20.17 16.88
CA LEU A 77 -3.64 20.68 17.31
C LEU A 77 -3.19 21.80 16.37
N GLU A 78 -2.55 22.83 16.92
CA GLU A 78 -1.99 23.97 16.18
C GLU A 78 -0.63 24.40 16.75
N ARG A 79 0.12 25.23 16.01
CA ARG A 79 1.33 25.89 16.52
C ARG A 79 0.94 27.12 17.34
N PRO A 80 1.13 27.12 18.68
CA PRO A 80 0.80 28.28 19.48
C PRO A 80 1.74 29.45 19.16
N SER A 81 1.20 30.67 19.05
CA SER A 81 1.98 31.90 18.86
C SER A 81 2.95 32.19 19.99
N ALA A 82 2.76 31.56 21.16
CA ALA A 82 3.67 31.64 22.30
C ALA A 82 5.05 31.01 22.02
N TYR A 83 5.15 30.07 21.08
CA TYR A 83 6.39 29.33 20.80
C TYR A 83 6.88 29.47 19.36
N HIS A 84 6.06 30.00 18.46
CA HIS A 84 6.32 30.01 17.03
C HIS A 84 6.01 31.38 16.44
N SER A 85 6.87 31.85 15.53
CA SER A 85 6.71 33.11 14.80
C SER A 85 5.71 33.01 13.65
N SER A 86 5.48 31.80 13.13
CA SER A 86 4.51 31.50 12.08
C SER A 86 3.53 30.42 12.54
N PRO A 87 2.23 30.56 12.23
CA PRO A 87 1.24 29.52 12.49
C PRO A 87 1.37 28.32 11.55
N ASN A 88 2.10 28.46 10.43
CA ASN A 88 2.23 27.40 9.43
C ASN A 88 3.15 26.29 9.95
N PHE A 89 2.77 25.04 9.70
CA PHE A 89 3.61 23.89 9.96
C PHE A 89 4.84 23.89 9.04
N PRO A 90 5.98 23.37 9.51
CA PRO A 90 7.08 23.04 8.61
C PRO A 90 6.63 21.98 7.60
N PRO A 91 7.32 21.85 6.44
CA PRO A 91 7.02 20.79 5.48
C PRO A 91 6.99 19.42 6.14
N HIS A 92 5.90 18.68 5.95
CA HIS A 92 5.70 17.39 6.62
C HIS A 92 5.02 16.35 5.74
N SER A 93 5.18 15.08 6.12
CA SER A 93 4.59 13.92 5.44
C SER A 93 3.26 13.46 6.04
N PHE A 94 2.75 14.13 7.09
CA PHE A 94 1.45 13.81 7.68
C PHE A 94 0.33 14.01 6.66
N ARG A 95 -0.40 12.95 6.39
CA ARG A 95 -1.61 12.94 5.58
C ARG A 95 -2.77 12.42 6.39
N SER A 96 -3.97 12.76 5.92
CA SER A 96 -5.20 12.21 6.46
C SER A 96 -5.13 10.70 6.56
N GLY A 97 -5.35 10.26 7.78
CA GLY A 97 -5.41 8.92 8.32
C GLY A 97 -4.08 8.25 8.64
N ASP A 98 -2.94 8.92 8.48
CA ASP A 98 -1.71 8.46 9.10
C ASP A 98 -1.95 8.20 10.59
N LEU A 99 -1.32 7.16 11.14
CA LEU A 99 -1.31 6.95 12.57
C LEU A 99 -0.27 7.84 13.20
N ALA A 100 -0.64 8.50 14.29
CA ALA A 100 0.22 9.42 14.99
C ALA A 100 0.07 9.24 16.51
N ALA A 101 1.20 9.34 17.20
CA ALA A 101 1.27 9.36 18.65
C ALA A 101 1.46 10.79 19.14
N VAL A 102 0.65 11.18 20.12
CA VAL A 102 0.79 12.40 20.90
C VAL A 102 1.69 12.10 22.10
N LEU A 103 2.82 12.80 22.13
CA LEU A 103 3.86 12.70 23.15
C LEU A 103 4.08 14.06 23.82
N GLU A 104 4.67 14.06 25.01
CA GLU A 104 5.12 15.29 25.64
C GLU A 104 6.43 15.79 25.00
N ASN A 105 6.55 17.09 24.75
CA ASN A 105 7.70 17.64 24.05
C ASN A 105 8.99 17.70 24.90
N SER A 106 8.89 17.57 26.24
CA SER A 106 10.01 17.55 27.19
C SER A 106 10.65 16.16 27.35
N ALA A 107 10.02 15.10 26.84
CA ALA A 107 10.51 13.74 27.01
C ALA A 107 11.84 13.51 26.26
N GLU A 108 12.84 12.99 26.98
CA GLU A 108 14.07 12.44 26.40
C GLU A 108 13.74 11.36 25.35
N PRO A 109 14.56 11.15 24.30
CA PRO A 109 14.27 10.19 23.23
C PRO A 109 13.95 8.77 23.72
N GLN A 110 14.43 8.40 24.92
CA GLN A 110 14.28 7.07 25.51
C GLN A 110 13.00 6.88 26.35
N ALA A 111 12.31 7.95 26.77
CA ALA A 111 11.12 7.86 27.64
C ALA A 111 9.81 7.55 26.88
N THR A 112 9.89 7.27 25.58
CA THR A 112 8.75 7.22 24.65
C THR A 112 7.91 5.94 24.71
N THR A 113 8.27 4.94 25.52
CA THR A 113 7.64 3.60 25.44
C THR A 113 6.64 3.24 26.54
N ASP A 114 6.58 3.91 27.71
CA ASP A 114 5.86 3.31 28.85
C ASP A 114 4.93 4.19 29.72
N SER A 115 4.68 5.47 29.39
CA SER A 115 3.63 6.22 30.10
C SER A 115 2.98 7.34 29.28
N GLY A 116 1.67 7.22 29.03
CA GLY A 116 0.82 8.37 28.64
C GLY A 116 0.63 8.62 27.14
N VAL A 117 1.15 7.77 26.26
CA VAL A 117 1.03 7.96 24.81
C VAL A 117 -0.43 7.86 24.36
N VAL A 118 -0.94 8.93 23.74
CA VAL A 118 -2.25 8.93 23.10
C VAL A 118 -2.06 8.72 21.61
N GLU A 119 -2.48 7.56 21.11
CA GLU A 119 -2.44 7.24 19.68
C GLU A 119 -3.77 7.62 19.01
N GLY A 120 -3.67 8.20 17.82
CA GLY A 120 -4.81 8.61 17.02
C GLY A 120 -4.55 8.44 15.53
N VAL A 121 -5.65 8.45 14.78
CA VAL A 121 -5.63 8.50 13.32
C VAL A 121 -5.74 9.95 12.92
N VAL A 122 -4.83 10.49 12.11
CA VAL A 122 -4.92 11.86 11.59
C VAL A 122 -6.25 12.04 10.84
N TYR A 123 -7.15 12.87 11.35
CA TYR A 123 -8.46 13.13 10.77
C TYR A 123 -8.38 14.14 9.62
N ARG A 124 -7.62 15.22 9.81
CA ARG A 124 -7.49 16.30 8.83
C ARG A 124 -6.16 17.00 9.03
N VAL A 125 -5.52 17.38 7.93
CA VAL A 125 -4.32 18.21 7.95
C VAL A 125 -4.57 19.45 7.09
N THR A 126 -4.15 20.59 7.60
CA THR A 126 -4.12 21.88 6.91
C THR A 126 -2.75 22.51 7.19
N GLU A 127 -2.42 23.62 6.52
CA GLU A 127 -1.14 24.30 6.73
C GLU A 127 -0.91 24.75 8.18
N THR A 128 -1.96 24.99 8.96
CA THR A 128 -1.86 25.54 10.33
C THR A 128 -2.42 24.61 11.42
N ARG A 129 -3.20 23.60 11.04
CA ARG A 129 -3.90 22.71 11.99
C ARG A 129 -3.90 21.25 11.58
N ILE A 130 -3.69 20.38 12.56
CA ILE A 130 -3.78 18.92 12.40
C ILE A 130 -4.79 18.37 13.41
N THR A 131 -5.79 17.66 12.93
CA THR A 131 -6.82 17.02 13.76
C THR A 131 -6.53 15.54 13.87
N LEU A 132 -6.62 14.96 15.07
CA LEU A 132 -6.45 13.54 15.36
C LEU A 132 -7.76 12.94 15.86
N ALA A 133 -8.20 11.85 15.24
CA ALA A 133 -9.26 11.01 15.76
C ALA A 133 -8.68 9.98 16.73
N VAL A 134 -8.87 10.24 18.02
CA VAL A 134 -8.45 9.38 19.12
C VAL A 134 -9.63 8.52 19.55
N SER A 135 -9.37 7.23 19.78
CA SER A 135 -10.36 6.34 20.41
C SER A 135 -10.07 6.29 21.92
N GLU A 136 -11.10 6.33 22.76
CA GLU A 136 -10.95 6.03 24.19
C GLU A 136 -10.49 4.56 24.33
N ARG A 137 -9.18 4.29 24.33
CA ARG A 137 -8.67 2.99 24.79
C ARG A 137 -8.98 2.92 26.29
N GLN A 138 -9.74 1.91 26.71
CA GLN A 138 -9.83 1.55 28.12
C GLN A 138 -8.40 1.27 28.59
N ARG A 139 -7.90 2.03 29.57
CA ARG A 139 -6.65 1.67 30.26
C ARG A 139 -6.85 0.26 30.82
N THR A 140 -6.07 -0.71 30.37
CA THR A 140 -6.01 -2.02 31.02
C THR A 140 -5.62 -1.80 32.49
N PRO A 141 -6.34 -2.41 33.45
CA PRO A 141 -5.91 -2.34 34.85
C PRO A 141 -4.56 -3.04 34.94
N LYS A 142 -3.52 -2.36 35.45
CA LYS A 142 -2.28 -3.05 35.81
C LYS A 142 -2.63 -4.17 36.78
N PRO A 143 -2.04 -5.38 36.64
CA PRO A 143 -2.15 -6.40 37.67
C PRO A 143 -1.61 -5.81 38.97
N LYS A 144 -2.37 -5.96 40.05
CA LYS A 144 -1.91 -5.59 41.39
C LYS A 144 -0.70 -6.48 41.69
N LEU A 145 0.50 -5.88 41.70
CA LEU A 145 1.66 -6.50 42.33
C LEU A 145 1.29 -6.77 43.79
N GLU A 146 1.49 -8.00 44.24
CA GLU A 146 1.32 -8.38 45.64
C GLU A 146 2.18 -7.47 46.53
N PRO A 147 1.70 -7.11 47.73
CA PRO A 147 2.50 -6.29 48.63
C PRO A 147 3.65 -7.13 49.16
N GLU A 148 4.88 -6.83 48.73
CA GLU A 148 6.08 -7.29 49.40
C GLU A 148 6.03 -6.86 50.87
N SER A 149 6.26 -7.85 51.73
CA SER A 149 6.31 -7.70 53.16
C SER A 149 7.43 -6.76 53.58
N GLY A 150 7.04 -5.62 54.15
CA GLY A 150 7.89 -4.84 55.05
C GLY A 150 8.33 -3.49 54.48
N GLN A 151 7.52 -2.45 54.72
CA GLN A 151 8.03 -1.11 55.06
C GLN A 151 6.91 -0.20 55.61
N ASN A 152 7.10 0.16 56.89
CA ASN A 152 6.62 1.32 57.65
C ASN A 152 5.23 1.94 57.39
N LYS A 153 4.32 1.61 58.31
CA LYS A 153 3.14 2.41 58.68
C LYS A 153 3.56 3.73 59.33
N ARG A 154 3.72 4.79 58.55
CA ARG A 154 3.58 6.21 58.97
C ARG A 154 3.71 7.07 57.72
N ASP A 155 2.59 7.30 57.04
CA ASP A 155 2.29 8.49 56.22
C ASP A 155 0.86 8.44 55.63
N ALA A 156 -0.09 7.96 56.44
CA ALA A 156 -1.51 8.01 56.11
C ALA A 156 -2.13 9.34 56.60
N ARG A 157 -1.71 10.48 56.03
CA ARG A 157 -2.38 11.76 56.28
C ARG A 157 -2.18 12.86 55.22
N THR A 158 -2.16 12.53 53.93
CA THR A 158 -2.33 13.53 52.86
C THR A 158 -3.10 12.96 51.67
N GLY A 159 -4.43 13.03 51.76
CA GLY A 159 -5.31 13.40 50.65
C GLY A 159 -5.22 12.66 49.30
N ALA A 160 -5.36 11.33 49.26
CA ALA A 160 -5.74 10.65 48.03
C ALA A 160 -7.27 10.75 47.83
N LYS A 161 -7.73 11.82 47.19
CA LYS A 161 -9.12 11.96 46.75
C LYS A 161 -9.45 10.87 45.71
N ASN A 162 -10.58 10.19 45.93
CA ASN A 162 -11.34 9.43 44.94
C ASN A 162 -11.32 10.13 43.57
N LYS A 163 -10.49 9.63 42.65
CA LYS A 163 -10.47 10.06 41.24
C LYS A 163 -11.69 9.45 40.57
N VAL A 164 -12.78 10.22 40.53
CA VAL A 164 -13.98 9.90 39.74
C VAL A 164 -13.51 9.73 38.29
N SER A 165 -13.78 8.57 37.69
CA SER A 165 -13.47 8.24 36.30
C SER A 165 -14.37 9.00 35.32
N GLY A 166 -14.25 10.33 35.34
CA GLY A 166 -14.69 11.20 34.25
C GLY A 166 -13.57 11.28 33.23
N SER A 167 -13.83 10.77 32.02
CA SER A 167 -12.95 10.73 30.85
C SER A 167 -12.48 12.13 30.44
N GLU A 168 -11.42 12.62 31.06
CA GLU A 168 -10.60 13.73 30.56
C GLU A 168 -9.44 13.09 29.79
N LEU A 169 -9.35 13.33 28.49
CA LEU A 169 -8.20 12.91 27.70
C LEU A 169 -7.02 13.76 28.22
N ASP A 170 -6.17 13.15 29.04
CA ASP A 170 -5.04 13.83 29.70
C ASP A 170 -3.94 14.08 28.66
N LEU A 171 -4.01 15.23 28.00
CA LEU A 171 -3.08 15.65 26.96
C LEU A 171 -2.03 16.61 27.54
N PRO A 172 -0.74 16.47 27.18
CA PRO A 172 0.30 17.39 27.63
C PRO A 172 0.05 18.84 27.15
N GLU A 173 0.54 19.83 27.90
CA GLU A 173 0.46 21.25 27.48
C GLU A 173 1.29 21.53 26.23
N ARG A 174 2.44 20.87 26.09
CA ARG A 174 3.32 20.99 24.93
C ARG A 174 3.49 19.64 24.25
N ILE A 175 2.86 19.50 23.10
CA ILE A 175 2.73 18.25 22.37
C ILE A 175 3.84 18.11 21.32
N ARG A 176 4.37 16.90 21.22
CA ARG A 176 5.13 16.40 20.09
C ARG A 176 4.27 15.37 19.37
N LEU A 177 4.01 15.58 18.09
CA LEU A 177 3.29 14.62 17.27
C LEU A 177 4.26 13.85 16.40
N VAL A 178 4.19 12.52 16.43
CA VAL A 178 5.07 11.68 15.62
C VAL A 178 4.29 10.61 14.88
N LYS A 179 4.68 10.31 13.64
CA LYS A 179 4.08 9.25 12.82
C LYS A 179 4.47 7.87 13.37
N VAL A 180 3.50 6.96 13.46
CA VAL A 180 3.68 5.61 14.04
C VAL A 180 3.29 4.53 13.03
N ALA A 181 3.90 3.36 13.15
CA ALA A 181 3.57 2.15 12.40
C ALA A 181 2.09 1.75 12.53
N ASN A 182 1.57 1.09 11.49
CA ASN A 182 0.16 0.71 11.42
C ASN A 182 -0.10 -0.71 11.92
N GLU A 183 -0.22 -0.87 13.23
CA GLU A 183 -0.54 -2.18 13.84
C GLU A 183 -1.91 -2.72 13.41
N THR A 184 -2.88 -1.83 13.17
CA THR A 184 -4.26 -2.25 12.90
C THR A 184 -4.43 -2.99 11.57
N THR A 185 -3.51 -2.81 10.62
CA THR A 185 -3.51 -3.57 9.36
C THR A 185 -3.06 -5.00 9.58
N PHE A 186 -2.02 -5.23 10.39
CA PHE A 186 -1.58 -6.59 10.76
C PHE A 186 -2.64 -7.33 11.56
N ASP A 187 -3.25 -6.70 12.56
CA ASP A 187 -4.32 -7.31 13.36
C ASP A 187 -5.48 -7.81 12.46
N ARG A 188 -5.84 -7.04 11.42
CA ARG A 188 -6.88 -7.46 10.47
C ARG A 188 -6.44 -8.65 9.62
N MET A 189 -5.19 -8.68 9.17
CA MET A 189 -4.67 -9.79 8.36
C MET A 189 -4.55 -11.07 9.18
N GLU A 190 -4.08 -11.01 10.42
CA GLU A 190 -3.99 -12.14 11.35
C GLU A 190 -5.38 -12.73 11.66
N VAL A 191 -6.35 -11.88 12.04
CA VAL A 191 -7.75 -12.31 12.25
C VAL A 191 -8.35 -12.94 10.99
N THR A 192 -8.00 -12.41 9.81
CA THR A 192 -8.44 -12.95 8.51
C THR A 192 -7.83 -14.31 8.25
N LEU A 193 -6.53 -14.49 8.55
CA LEU A 193 -5.82 -15.76 8.44
C LEU A 193 -6.48 -16.84 9.29
N ASP A 194 -6.78 -16.53 10.55
CA ASP A 194 -7.44 -17.47 11.49
C ASP A 194 -8.86 -17.84 11.07
N LYS A 195 -9.61 -16.87 10.52
CA LYS A 195 -10.96 -17.14 10.00
C LYS A 195 -10.91 -18.03 8.77
N LEU A 196 -9.96 -17.79 7.87
CA LEU A 196 -9.77 -18.56 6.65
C LEU A 196 -9.30 -19.98 6.94
N ALA A 197 -8.33 -20.15 7.86
CA ALA A 197 -7.86 -21.46 8.31
C ALA A 197 -9.02 -22.31 8.86
N ARG A 198 -9.82 -21.73 9.77
CA ARG A 198 -11.00 -22.41 10.32
C ARG A 198 -12.03 -22.79 9.25
N ALA A 199 -12.31 -21.91 8.29
CA ALA A 199 -13.23 -22.22 7.19
C ALA A 199 -12.78 -23.45 6.38
N LEU A 200 -11.47 -23.59 6.18
CA LEU A 200 -10.86 -24.70 5.44
C LEU A 200 -10.56 -25.95 6.30
N GLY A 201 -11.00 -25.94 7.57
CA GLY A 201 -10.84 -27.09 8.48
C GLY A 201 -9.44 -27.21 9.09
N VAL A 202 -8.63 -26.15 9.03
CA VAL A 202 -7.27 -26.11 9.58
C VAL A 202 -7.28 -25.38 10.93
N SER A 203 -6.67 -25.99 11.95
CA SER A 203 -6.44 -25.36 13.25
C SER A 203 -4.99 -24.89 13.35
N LEU A 204 -4.80 -23.57 13.39
CA LEU A 204 -3.52 -22.96 13.76
C LEU A 204 -3.41 -23.05 15.29
N GLY A 205 -2.79 -24.11 15.80
CA GLY A 205 -2.59 -24.29 17.25
C GLY A 205 -2.08 -22.99 17.89
N SER A 206 -2.73 -22.52 18.95
CA SER A 206 -2.51 -21.19 19.50
C SER A 206 -1.06 -21.04 19.99
N ALA A 207 -0.24 -20.38 19.19
CA ALA A 207 1.08 -19.89 19.58
C ALA A 207 1.15 -18.36 19.42
N SER A 208 0.12 -17.64 19.88
CA SER A 208 0.14 -16.21 20.21
C SER A 208 -1.26 -15.68 20.53
N SER A 209 -1.71 -15.83 21.77
CA SER A 209 -2.82 -15.03 22.31
C SER A 209 -2.54 -14.66 23.77
N GLY A 210 -1.40 -14.02 23.98
CA GLY A 210 -1.09 -13.24 25.18
C GLY A 210 -1.32 -11.74 24.95
N ALA A 211 -2.51 -11.36 24.49
CA ALA A 211 -2.92 -9.95 24.44
C ALA A 211 -4.45 -9.89 24.58
N GLY A 212 -4.90 -9.72 25.83
CA GLY A 212 -6.30 -9.45 26.14
C GLY A 212 -6.74 -8.12 25.54
N GLY A 213 -7.39 -8.18 24.38
CA GLY A 213 -8.20 -7.11 23.81
C GLY A 213 -9.66 -7.45 24.02
N ASP A 214 -10.28 -6.81 25.01
CA ASP A 214 -11.66 -7.02 25.42
C ASP A 214 -12.63 -6.56 24.31
N SER A 215 -12.97 -7.46 23.39
CA SER A 215 -14.06 -7.33 22.42
C SER A 215 -15.38 -7.74 23.08
N SER A 216 -15.83 -6.98 24.07
CA SER A 216 -17.14 -7.18 24.68
C SER A 216 -18.25 -6.64 23.77
N ALA A 217 -18.63 -7.46 22.77
CA ALA A 217 -19.96 -7.49 22.15
C ALA A 217 -20.24 -8.77 21.33
N ASP A 218 -19.35 -9.79 21.33
CA ASP A 218 -19.48 -10.98 20.47
C ASP A 218 -19.64 -12.30 21.26
N GLU A 219 -20.16 -12.27 22.49
CA GLU A 219 -20.61 -13.49 23.20
C GLU A 219 -22.11 -13.73 23.00
N ALA A 220 -22.51 -14.13 21.79
CA ALA A 220 -23.78 -14.83 21.55
C ALA A 220 -23.74 -15.49 20.17
N ASP A 221 -23.15 -16.69 20.08
CA ASP A 221 -23.44 -17.80 19.13
C ASP A 221 -22.25 -18.73 18.83
N THR A 222 -21.28 -18.88 19.73
CA THR A 222 -20.36 -20.02 19.68
C THR A 222 -20.98 -21.24 20.37
N LYS A 223 -21.94 -21.89 19.71
CA LYS A 223 -22.15 -23.33 19.92
C LYS A 223 -21.04 -24.06 19.16
N GLU A 224 -20.33 -24.94 19.86
CA GLU A 224 -19.31 -25.83 19.33
C GLU A 224 -19.86 -26.58 18.09
N ALA A 225 -19.48 -26.12 16.90
CA ALA A 225 -19.63 -26.88 15.67
C ALA A 225 -18.36 -27.72 15.50
N GLY A 226 -18.52 -29.03 15.30
CA GLY A 226 -17.42 -29.95 15.01
C GLY A 226 -16.63 -29.58 13.74
N PRO A 227 -15.59 -30.35 13.39
CA PRO A 227 -14.72 -30.05 12.25
C PRO A 227 -15.41 -30.39 10.92
N SER A 228 -16.42 -29.61 10.53
CA SER A 228 -16.97 -29.60 9.17
C SER A 228 -16.47 -28.35 8.45
N SER A 229 -15.80 -28.53 7.30
CA SER A 229 -15.36 -27.42 6.45
C SER A 229 -16.57 -26.63 5.94
N ASN A 230 -16.70 -25.38 6.36
CA ASN A 230 -17.71 -24.43 5.90
C ASN A 230 -17.14 -23.49 4.82
N ALA A 231 -16.10 -23.92 4.11
CA ALA A 231 -15.45 -23.10 3.08
C ALA A 231 -16.36 -22.94 1.87
N THR A 232 -16.50 -21.71 1.39
CA THR A 232 -17.34 -21.41 0.21
C THR A 232 -16.75 -22.02 -1.06
N THR A 233 -17.58 -22.21 -2.10
CA THR A 233 -17.11 -22.60 -3.44
C THR A 233 -15.98 -21.71 -3.95
N LEU A 234 -16.09 -20.39 -3.76
CA LEU A 234 -15.03 -19.43 -4.07
C LEU A 234 -13.74 -19.72 -3.29
N GLN A 235 -13.82 -19.90 -1.96
CA GLN A 235 -12.64 -20.20 -1.14
C GLN A 235 -11.95 -21.48 -1.57
N ARG A 236 -12.73 -22.53 -1.89
CA ARG A 236 -12.23 -23.80 -2.40
C ARG A 236 -11.51 -23.63 -3.74
N ALA A 237 -12.07 -22.83 -4.66
CA ALA A 237 -11.42 -22.50 -5.93
C ALA A 237 -10.10 -21.74 -5.73
N LEU A 238 -10.04 -20.78 -4.81
CA LEU A 238 -8.81 -20.01 -4.58
C LEU A 238 -7.64 -20.83 -3.99
N PHE A 239 -7.91 -22.02 -3.45
CA PHE A 239 -6.91 -22.96 -2.93
C PHE A 239 -6.66 -24.17 -3.82
N GLY A 240 -7.29 -24.27 -5.01
CA GLY A 240 -7.12 -25.46 -5.86
C GLY A 240 -7.91 -26.69 -5.42
N LEU A 241 -8.83 -26.55 -4.44
CA LEU A 241 -9.69 -27.65 -3.96
C LEU A 241 -10.87 -27.93 -4.91
N ALA A 242 -11.19 -26.97 -5.78
CA ALA A 242 -12.14 -27.10 -6.88
C ALA A 242 -11.65 -26.26 -8.07
N PRO A 243 -11.86 -26.67 -9.34
CA PRO A 243 -11.52 -25.84 -10.48
C PRO A 243 -12.55 -24.70 -10.64
N PRO A 244 -12.13 -23.47 -11.01
CA PRO A 244 -13.07 -22.45 -11.44
C PRO A 244 -13.73 -22.87 -12.76
N THR A 245 -14.97 -22.45 -12.94
CA THR A 245 -15.81 -22.76 -14.10
C THR A 245 -16.34 -21.48 -14.74
N TRP A 246 -16.67 -21.58 -16.02
CA TRP A 246 -17.31 -20.52 -16.80
C TRP A 246 -18.52 -21.07 -17.53
N HIS A 247 -19.61 -20.32 -17.49
CA HIS A 247 -20.82 -20.70 -18.21
C HIS A 247 -20.86 -20.11 -19.62
N GLN A 248 -21.39 -20.88 -20.57
CA GLN A 248 -21.76 -20.40 -21.90
C GLN A 248 -23.10 -19.65 -21.81
N GLN A 249 -23.11 -18.47 -21.20
CA GLN A 249 -24.17 -17.52 -21.49
C GLN A 249 -23.62 -16.51 -22.47
N ASP A 250 -24.34 -16.33 -23.58
CA ASP A 250 -24.30 -15.05 -24.27
C ASP A 250 -24.74 -14.02 -23.24
N VAL A 251 -23.80 -13.22 -22.75
CA VAL A 251 -24.11 -12.05 -21.96
C VAL A 251 -24.27 -10.91 -22.97
N PRO A 252 -25.47 -10.64 -23.54
CA PRO A 252 -25.65 -9.52 -24.43
C PRO A 252 -25.54 -8.26 -23.58
N LEU A 253 -24.38 -7.62 -23.64
CA LEU A 253 -24.15 -6.35 -22.96
C LEU A 253 -24.23 -5.25 -24.02
N PRO A 254 -25.35 -4.52 -24.13
CA PRO A 254 -25.26 -3.18 -24.66
C PRO A 254 -24.27 -2.42 -23.76
N GLN A 255 -23.15 -2.02 -24.34
CA GLN A 255 -22.09 -1.32 -23.62
C GLN A 255 -22.59 0.03 -23.13
N PHE A 256 -22.31 0.39 -21.87
CA PHE A 256 -22.56 1.73 -21.37
C PHE A 256 -21.53 2.70 -21.93
N ASN A 257 -20.28 2.25 -22.03
CA ASN A 257 -19.22 2.98 -22.71
C ASN A 257 -19.05 2.49 -24.16
N ALA A 258 -19.38 3.34 -25.12
CA ALA A 258 -19.25 3.02 -26.54
C ALA A 258 -17.79 2.88 -27.03
N ASN A 259 -16.83 3.39 -26.27
CA ASN A 259 -15.41 3.47 -26.65
C ASN A 259 -14.58 2.28 -26.16
N LEU A 260 -15.21 1.20 -25.68
CA LEU A 260 -14.49 0.00 -25.26
C LEU A 260 -13.95 -0.76 -26.45
N ASN A 261 -12.69 -1.16 -26.38
CA ASN A 261 -12.09 -1.98 -27.42
C ASN A 261 -12.41 -3.48 -27.24
N GLY A 262 -12.11 -4.27 -28.28
CA GLY A 262 -12.41 -5.71 -28.29
C GLY A 262 -11.78 -6.50 -27.13
N THR A 263 -10.57 -6.13 -26.69
CA THR A 263 -9.87 -6.84 -25.59
C THR A 263 -10.49 -6.53 -24.23
N GLN A 264 -10.92 -5.30 -24.01
CA GLN A 264 -11.68 -4.91 -22.82
C GLN A 264 -13.03 -5.63 -22.77
N LEU A 265 -13.77 -5.66 -23.89
CA LEU A 265 -15.04 -6.37 -23.98
C LEU A 265 -14.89 -7.88 -23.75
N ALA A 266 -13.85 -8.50 -24.31
CA ALA A 266 -13.54 -9.90 -24.09
C ALA A 266 -13.24 -10.19 -22.61
N ALA A 267 -12.44 -9.34 -21.95
CA ALA A 267 -12.14 -9.47 -20.52
C ALA A 267 -13.40 -9.32 -19.65
N ILE A 268 -14.28 -8.37 -19.96
CA ILE A 268 -15.55 -8.16 -19.25
C ILE A 268 -16.46 -9.39 -19.43
N ARG A 269 -16.62 -9.91 -20.65
CA ARG A 269 -17.41 -11.12 -20.90
C ARG A 269 -16.86 -12.32 -20.15
N HIS A 270 -15.55 -12.51 -20.18
CA HIS A 270 -14.87 -13.60 -19.45
C HIS A 270 -15.02 -13.49 -17.93
N ALA A 271 -15.02 -12.27 -17.39
CA ALA A 271 -15.28 -12.03 -15.97
C ALA A 271 -16.75 -12.29 -15.59
N LEU A 272 -17.69 -11.86 -16.42
CA LEU A 272 -19.13 -12.06 -16.19
C LEU A 272 -19.56 -13.52 -16.30
N SER A 273 -18.89 -14.31 -17.14
CA SER A 273 -19.19 -15.73 -17.30
C SER A 273 -18.56 -16.63 -16.24
N SER A 274 -17.66 -16.11 -15.40
CA SER A 274 -17.02 -16.89 -14.35
C SER A 274 -17.99 -17.17 -13.19
N ASP A 275 -18.00 -18.40 -12.71
CA ASP A 275 -18.78 -18.79 -11.52
C ASP A 275 -18.03 -18.49 -10.21
N HIS A 276 -16.72 -18.30 -10.27
CA HIS A 276 -15.87 -18.23 -9.08
C HIS A 276 -14.89 -17.06 -9.15
N VAL A 277 -13.89 -17.11 -10.03
CA VAL A 277 -12.81 -16.12 -10.08
C VAL A 277 -12.31 -15.88 -11.50
N SER A 278 -12.03 -14.61 -11.81
CA SER A 278 -11.42 -14.17 -13.07
C SER A 278 -10.33 -13.12 -12.82
N LEU A 279 -9.26 -13.13 -13.61
CA LEU A 279 -8.17 -12.16 -13.53
C LEU A 279 -8.21 -11.21 -14.74
N ILE A 280 -8.25 -9.89 -14.48
CA ILE A 280 -8.07 -8.87 -15.51
C ILE A 280 -6.63 -8.37 -15.42
N HIS A 281 -5.82 -8.71 -16.41
CA HIS A 281 -4.46 -8.23 -16.54
C HIS A 281 -4.44 -6.95 -17.36
N GLY A 282 -4.23 -5.83 -16.67
CA GLY A 282 -4.24 -4.50 -17.28
C GLY A 282 -2.88 -3.82 -17.20
N PRO A 283 -2.01 -4.02 -18.22
CA PRO A 283 -0.77 -3.27 -18.42
C PRO A 283 -0.98 -1.74 -18.40
N PRO A 284 0.10 -0.94 -18.27
CA PRO A 284 0.02 0.52 -18.27
C PRO A 284 -0.74 1.09 -19.47
N GLY A 285 -1.63 2.05 -19.22
CA GLY A 285 -2.38 2.74 -20.29
C GLY A 285 -3.51 1.94 -20.94
N THR A 286 -3.77 0.69 -20.53
CA THR A 286 -4.76 -0.19 -21.21
C THR A 286 -6.24 0.04 -20.82
N GLY A 287 -6.50 1.01 -19.94
CA GLY A 287 -7.86 1.32 -19.50
C GLY A 287 -8.46 0.29 -18.52
N LYS A 288 -7.63 -0.35 -17.68
CA LYS A 288 -8.06 -1.29 -16.63
C LYS A 288 -9.25 -0.79 -15.82
N THR A 289 -9.16 0.43 -15.28
CA THR A 289 -10.25 1.02 -14.49
C THR A 289 -11.52 1.25 -15.32
N THR A 290 -11.39 1.59 -16.61
CA THR A 290 -12.53 1.72 -17.53
C THR A 290 -13.25 0.38 -17.71
N ALA A 291 -12.50 -0.72 -17.87
CA ALA A 291 -13.07 -2.06 -17.98
C ALA A 291 -13.77 -2.51 -16.66
N ILE A 292 -13.18 -2.20 -15.50
CA ILE A 292 -13.77 -2.49 -14.19
C ILE A 292 -15.09 -1.72 -13.98
N VAL A 293 -15.13 -0.44 -14.37
CA VAL A 293 -16.34 0.38 -14.24
C VAL A 293 -17.46 -0.16 -15.11
N GLU A 294 -17.16 -0.53 -16.35
CA GLU A 294 -18.14 -1.18 -17.24
C GLU A 294 -18.63 -2.49 -16.60
N LEU A 295 -17.73 -3.34 -16.12
CA LEU A 295 -18.08 -4.61 -15.45
C LEU A 295 -19.07 -4.37 -14.29
N ILE A 296 -18.79 -3.40 -13.40
CA ILE A 296 -19.67 -3.04 -12.28
C ILE A 296 -21.04 -2.61 -12.78
N MET A 297 -21.08 -1.77 -13.81
CA MET A 297 -22.34 -1.30 -14.40
C MET A 297 -23.15 -2.45 -14.98
N GLN A 298 -22.49 -3.38 -15.67
CA GLN A 298 -23.16 -4.54 -16.24
C GLN A 298 -23.71 -5.48 -15.16
N ILE A 299 -22.97 -5.72 -14.08
CA ILE A 299 -23.45 -6.51 -12.92
C ILE A 299 -24.72 -5.89 -12.32
N VAL A 300 -24.68 -4.59 -12.00
CA VAL A 300 -25.78 -3.90 -11.31
C VAL A 300 -26.97 -3.69 -12.24
N ALA A 301 -26.74 -3.37 -13.51
CA ALA A 301 -27.80 -3.18 -14.49
C ALA A 301 -28.50 -4.49 -14.85
N SER A 302 -27.82 -5.63 -14.84
CA SER A 302 -28.44 -6.93 -15.11
C SER A 302 -28.94 -7.66 -13.86
N ASN A 303 -28.57 -7.19 -12.66
CA ASN A 303 -28.76 -7.90 -11.40
C ASN A 303 -28.10 -9.29 -11.39
N LEU A 304 -27.01 -9.45 -12.16
CA LEU A 304 -26.36 -10.74 -12.38
C LEU A 304 -25.70 -11.27 -11.11
N GLY A 305 -25.97 -12.54 -10.79
CA GLY A 305 -25.42 -13.21 -9.63
C GLY A 305 -26.09 -12.84 -8.30
N ALA A 306 -27.21 -12.11 -8.32
CA ALA A 306 -28.00 -11.89 -7.12
C ALA A 306 -28.53 -13.22 -6.57
N SER A 307 -28.33 -13.46 -5.26
CA SER A 307 -29.00 -14.57 -4.57
C SER A 307 -30.53 -14.41 -4.58
N GLU A 308 -31.25 -15.52 -4.74
CA GLU A 308 -32.72 -15.57 -4.75
C GLU A 308 -33.33 -14.91 -3.49
N ASP A 309 -32.70 -15.10 -2.33
CA ASP A 309 -33.16 -14.56 -1.05
C ASP A 309 -32.96 -13.05 -0.90
N ALA A 310 -31.98 -12.47 -1.60
CA ALA A 310 -31.57 -11.08 -1.41
C ALA A 310 -32.34 -10.09 -2.32
N GLY A 311 -32.95 -10.58 -3.40
CA GLY A 311 -33.69 -9.79 -4.38
C GLY A 311 -32.87 -8.81 -5.22
N ARG A 312 -31.65 -8.44 -4.78
CA ARG A 312 -30.73 -7.51 -5.45
C ARG A 312 -29.27 -7.91 -5.26
N VAL A 313 -28.48 -7.74 -6.32
CA VAL A 313 -27.03 -7.92 -6.29
C VAL A 313 -26.37 -6.85 -5.44
N ARG A 314 -25.39 -7.26 -4.64
CA ARG A 314 -24.49 -6.40 -3.88
C ARG A 314 -23.04 -6.62 -4.31
N VAL A 315 -22.37 -5.51 -4.60
CA VAL A 315 -21.00 -5.47 -5.12
C VAL A 315 -20.10 -4.77 -4.10
N LEU A 316 -19.06 -5.46 -3.66
CA LEU A 316 -17.96 -4.89 -2.89
C LEU A 316 -16.79 -4.60 -3.83
N VAL A 317 -16.48 -3.33 -4.01
CA VAL A 317 -15.32 -2.89 -4.79
C VAL A 317 -14.22 -2.49 -3.83
N CYS A 318 -13.05 -3.05 -4.01
CA CYS A 318 -11.88 -2.80 -3.20
C CYS A 318 -10.68 -2.40 -4.04
N GLY A 319 -9.74 -1.71 -3.40
CA GLY A 319 -8.43 -1.40 -3.97
C GLY A 319 -7.35 -1.47 -2.91
N ALA A 320 -6.11 -1.69 -3.36
CA ALA A 320 -4.94 -1.67 -2.48
C ALA A 320 -4.72 -0.29 -1.83
N SER A 321 -5.05 0.79 -2.54
CA SER A 321 -4.88 2.19 -2.11
C SER A 321 -6.19 2.98 -2.16
N ASN A 322 -6.25 4.12 -1.47
CA ASN A 322 -7.42 5.01 -1.56
C ASN A 322 -7.61 5.56 -2.97
N LEU A 323 -6.51 5.92 -3.64
CA LEU A 323 -6.55 6.47 -5.00
C LEU A 323 -7.16 5.48 -6.00
N ALA A 324 -6.81 4.19 -5.92
CA ALA A 324 -7.39 3.16 -6.78
C ALA A 324 -8.94 3.09 -6.62
N VAL A 325 -9.41 3.15 -5.37
CA VAL A 325 -10.86 3.11 -5.06
C VAL A 325 -11.57 4.37 -5.55
N ASP A 326 -10.96 5.54 -5.32
CA ASP A 326 -11.53 6.83 -5.67
C ASP A 326 -11.60 7.00 -7.20
N ASN A 327 -10.60 6.51 -7.94
CA ASN A 327 -10.58 6.48 -9.40
C ASN A 327 -11.74 5.68 -10.01
N ILE A 328 -12.16 4.59 -9.36
CA ILE A 328 -13.35 3.83 -9.77
C ILE A 328 -14.61 4.61 -9.42
N LEU A 329 -14.70 5.13 -8.19
CA LEU A 329 -15.85 5.90 -7.71
C LEU A 329 -16.15 7.10 -8.61
N GLU A 330 -15.13 7.87 -8.95
CA GLU A 330 -15.23 9.04 -9.82
C GLU A 330 -15.87 8.68 -11.16
N ARG A 331 -15.37 7.64 -11.83
CA ARG A 331 -15.91 7.18 -13.12
C ARG A 331 -17.32 6.60 -13.02
N LEU A 332 -17.66 5.94 -11.91
CA LEU A 332 -19.01 5.46 -11.66
C LEU A 332 -20.00 6.62 -11.55
N VAL A 333 -19.66 7.69 -10.82
CA VAL A 333 -20.57 8.82 -10.56
C VAL A 333 -20.50 9.94 -11.61
N ALA A 334 -19.46 9.99 -12.44
CA ALA A 334 -19.28 11.04 -13.45
C ALA A 334 -20.24 10.89 -14.66
N SER A 335 -20.51 9.67 -15.10
CA SER A 335 -21.32 9.40 -16.30
C SER A 335 -22.81 9.66 -16.08
N ALA A 336 -23.43 10.44 -16.98
CA ALA A 336 -24.87 10.70 -16.95
C ALA A 336 -25.69 9.41 -17.12
N ALA A 337 -25.27 8.53 -18.03
CA ALA A 337 -25.92 7.23 -18.26
C ALA A 337 -25.91 6.37 -16.98
N HIS A 338 -24.82 6.37 -16.23
CA HIS A 338 -24.75 5.63 -14.96
C HIS A 338 -25.71 6.21 -13.93
N ARG A 339 -25.77 7.55 -13.79
CA ARG A 339 -26.70 8.22 -12.86
C ARG A 339 -28.17 7.91 -13.18
N GLU A 340 -28.53 7.83 -14.46
CA GLU A 340 -29.88 7.44 -14.87
C GLU A 340 -30.23 6.02 -14.43
N VAL A 341 -29.31 5.07 -14.63
CA VAL A 341 -29.47 3.69 -14.14
C VAL A 341 -29.60 3.67 -12.62
N PHE A 342 -28.74 4.40 -11.91
CA PHE A 342 -28.76 4.46 -10.46
C PHE A 342 -30.07 5.04 -9.93
N LYS A 343 -30.62 6.08 -10.58
CA LYS A 343 -31.92 6.65 -10.22
C LYS A 343 -33.07 5.70 -10.53
N LYS A 344 -33.09 5.09 -11.73
CA LYS A 344 -34.18 4.22 -12.19
C LYS A 344 -34.28 2.93 -11.37
N LYS A 345 -33.15 2.36 -10.95
CA LYS A 345 -33.09 1.11 -10.17
C LYS A 345 -32.92 1.33 -8.66
N SER A 346 -32.82 2.59 -8.22
CA SER A 346 -32.51 2.96 -6.84
C SER A 346 -31.22 2.28 -6.33
N VAL A 347 -30.13 2.45 -7.09
CA VAL A 347 -28.79 1.92 -6.76
C VAL A 347 -28.10 2.89 -5.81
N GLY A 348 -27.88 2.46 -4.57
CA GLY A 348 -27.03 3.19 -3.62
C GLY A 348 -25.55 2.90 -3.86
N VAL A 349 -24.72 3.94 -3.86
CA VAL A 349 -23.26 3.87 -3.96
C VAL A 349 -22.65 4.52 -2.72
N THR A 350 -21.82 3.79 -1.97
CA THR A 350 -21.23 4.30 -0.72
C THR A 350 -19.75 3.99 -0.63
N ARG A 351 -18.93 5.02 -0.37
CA ARG A 351 -17.49 4.93 -0.13
C ARG A 351 -17.19 4.86 1.36
N LEU A 352 -16.65 3.74 1.81
CA LEU A 352 -16.17 3.51 3.17
C LEU A 352 -14.73 3.92 3.31
N GLY A 353 -14.44 4.80 4.26
CA GLY A 353 -13.10 5.28 4.51
C GLY A 353 -13.18 6.70 5.05
N HIS A 354 -12.04 7.21 5.50
CA HIS A 354 -11.99 8.54 6.05
C HIS A 354 -12.23 9.59 4.94
N PRO A 355 -13.17 10.53 5.06
CA PRO A 355 -13.47 11.52 4.01
C PRO A 355 -12.26 12.34 3.58
N ALA A 356 -11.36 12.65 4.52
CA ALA A 356 -10.14 13.39 4.22
C ALA A 356 -9.06 12.60 3.45
N ARG A 357 -9.23 11.27 3.28
CA ARG A 357 -8.43 10.43 2.38
C ARG A 357 -9.08 10.29 1.00
N VAL A 358 -10.28 10.84 0.83
CA VAL A 358 -11.08 10.74 -0.38
C VAL A 358 -10.97 12.06 -1.15
N VAL A 359 -10.86 11.97 -2.47
CA VAL A 359 -10.86 13.14 -3.36
C VAL A 359 -12.05 14.05 -3.04
N ALA A 360 -11.82 15.37 -2.97
CA ALA A 360 -12.80 16.34 -2.47
C ALA A 360 -14.15 16.28 -3.21
N SER A 361 -14.13 16.12 -4.53
CA SER A 361 -15.33 15.98 -5.38
C SER A 361 -16.19 14.75 -5.03
N LEU A 362 -15.60 13.72 -4.41
CA LEU A 362 -16.25 12.46 -4.08
C LEU A 362 -16.71 12.38 -2.62
N GLN A 363 -16.45 13.40 -1.80
CA GLN A 363 -16.78 13.38 -0.37
C GLN A 363 -18.27 13.15 -0.11
N GLY A 364 -19.16 13.64 -0.98
CA GLY A 364 -20.60 13.40 -0.87
C GLY A 364 -21.01 11.93 -0.98
N ALA A 365 -20.19 11.08 -1.61
CA ALA A 365 -20.44 9.64 -1.72
C ALA A 365 -19.87 8.85 -0.52
N THR A 366 -19.18 9.50 0.42
CA THR A 366 -18.63 8.82 1.60
C THR A 366 -19.72 8.47 2.61
N LEU A 367 -19.54 7.37 3.33
CA LEU A 367 -20.47 6.95 4.38
C LEU A 367 -20.73 8.08 5.39
N ASP A 368 -19.68 8.76 5.84
CA ASP A 368 -19.79 9.82 6.84
C ASP A 368 -20.66 10.99 6.32
N ALA A 369 -20.46 11.40 5.05
CA ALA A 369 -21.25 12.46 4.43
C ALA A 369 -22.71 12.03 4.24
N GLN A 370 -22.94 10.82 3.72
CA GLN A 370 -24.29 10.26 3.52
C GLN A 370 -25.05 10.11 4.85
N CYS A 371 -24.38 9.65 5.90
CA CYS A 371 -24.94 9.62 7.25
C CYS A 371 -25.34 11.03 7.67
N THR A 372 -24.43 12.01 7.59
CA THR A 372 -24.66 13.40 8.04
C THR A 372 -25.77 14.12 7.27
N GLN A 373 -25.98 13.76 6.00
CA GLN A 373 -27.00 14.34 5.11
C GLN A 373 -28.35 13.60 5.19
N SER A 374 -28.42 12.44 5.84
CA SER A 374 -29.66 11.67 5.96
C SER A 374 -30.68 12.39 6.87
N ALA A 375 -31.97 12.17 6.60
CA ALA A 375 -33.04 12.72 7.44
C ALA A 375 -32.95 12.16 8.87
N GLU A 376 -32.54 10.90 8.99
CA GLU A 376 -32.37 10.17 10.24
C GLU A 376 -31.21 10.72 11.11
N ALA A 377 -30.27 11.48 10.51
CA ALA A 377 -29.16 12.09 11.23
C ALA A 377 -29.49 13.41 11.92
N GLN A 378 -30.66 14.00 11.69
CA GLN A 378 -31.06 15.20 12.42
C GLN A 378 -31.04 14.96 13.93
N LEU A 379 -31.54 13.79 14.36
CA LEU A 379 -31.54 13.38 15.77
C LEU A 379 -30.12 13.22 16.33
N VAL A 380 -29.17 12.74 15.52
CA VAL A 380 -27.76 12.59 15.93
C VAL A 380 -27.12 13.97 16.13
N LYS A 381 -27.44 14.95 15.26
CA LYS A 381 -26.98 16.34 15.38
C LYS A 381 -27.53 17.00 16.64
N ASP A 382 -28.79 16.76 16.97
CA ASP A 382 -29.43 17.36 18.14
C ASP A 382 -28.79 16.84 19.45
N ILE A 383 -28.56 15.52 19.55
CA ILE A 383 -27.83 14.92 20.69
C ILE A 383 -26.39 15.46 20.77
N SER A 384 -25.71 15.63 19.64
CA SER A 384 -24.34 16.17 19.62
C SER A 384 -24.29 17.61 20.15
N LYS A 385 -25.24 18.46 19.76
CA LYS A 385 -25.34 19.85 20.27
C LYS A 385 -25.62 19.88 21.78
N GLU A 386 -26.43 18.97 22.28
CA GLU A 386 -26.72 18.85 23.71
C GLU A 386 -25.45 18.47 24.50
N ILE A 387 -24.68 17.49 24.00
CA ILE A 387 -23.38 17.11 24.59
C ILE A 387 -22.42 18.30 24.59
N GLU A 388 -22.30 19.03 23.47
CA GLU A 388 -21.43 20.21 23.36
C GLU A 388 -21.83 21.32 24.36
N THR A 389 -23.14 21.54 24.54
CA THR A 389 -23.67 22.52 25.48
C THR A 389 -23.27 22.17 26.91
N ILE A 390 -23.49 20.92 27.34
CA ILE A 390 -23.13 20.48 28.69
C ILE A 390 -21.60 20.49 28.88
N MET A 391 -20.82 20.11 27.86
CA MET A 391 -19.35 20.19 27.92
C MET A 391 -18.84 21.64 28.04
N ALA A 392 -19.49 22.60 27.37
CA ALA A 392 -19.16 24.02 27.49
C ALA A 392 -19.44 24.57 28.90
N GLU A 393 -20.53 24.12 29.55
CA GLU A 393 -20.83 24.45 30.95
C GLU A 393 -19.81 23.84 31.93
N LEU A 394 -19.22 22.69 31.59
CA LEU A 394 -18.24 21.97 32.40
C LEU A 394 -16.81 22.52 32.29
N LYS A 395 -16.47 23.25 31.21
CA LYS A 395 -15.14 23.84 31.04
C LYS A 395 -14.87 24.87 32.14
N PRO A 396 -13.70 24.83 32.81
CA PRO A 396 -13.31 25.90 33.71
C PRO A 396 -13.19 27.20 32.90
N THR A 397 -14.00 28.21 33.23
CA THR A 397 -13.81 29.55 32.68
C THR A 397 -12.49 30.09 33.20
N ALA A 398 -11.44 30.04 32.35
CA ALA A 398 -10.25 30.84 32.59
C ALA A 398 -10.68 32.30 32.58
N ALA A 399 -10.34 33.05 33.63
CA ALA A 399 -10.55 34.48 33.66
C ALA A 399 -9.82 35.07 32.45
N ALA A 400 -10.53 35.83 31.60
CA ALA A 400 -9.90 36.57 30.52
C ALA A 400 -8.80 37.45 31.13
N ALA A 401 -7.54 37.20 30.76
CA ALA A 401 -6.41 37.99 31.19
C ALA A 401 -6.60 39.43 30.66
N GLY A 402 -7.02 40.36 31.52
CA GLY A 402 -7.09 41.79 31.19
C GLY A 402 -8.23 42.58 31.83
N ASN A 403 -9.39 41.98 32.11
CA ASN A 403 -10.54 42.74 32.63
C ASN A 403 -10.82 42.45 34.10
N LYS A 404 -10.29 43.32 34.98
CA LYS A 404 -10.52 43.31 36.44
C LYS A 404 -11.98 43.60 36.87
N SER A 405 -12.94 43.74 35.94
CA SER A 405 -14.33 44.09 36.25
C SER A 405 -15.40 43.08 35.80
N ALA A 406 -15.02 41.95 35.16
CA ALA A 406 -16.00 40.92 34.80
C ALA A 406 -16.15 39.90 35.96
N LYS A 407 -17.31 39.89 36.63
CA LYS A 407 -17.69 38.84 37.59
C LYS A 407 -17.49 37.45 36.96
N ALA A 408 -16.52 36.68 37.46
CA ALA A 408 -16.32 35.29 37.05
C ALA A 408 -17.62 34.49 37.32
N LYS A 409 -18.12 33.76 36.32
CA LYS A 409 -19.27 32.86 36.50
C LYS A 409 -18.95 31.86 37.65
N PRO A 410 -19.92 31.57 38.53
CA PRO A 410 -19.69 30.68 39.68
C PRO A 410 -19.25 29.28 39.20
N LYS A 411 -18.16 28.76 39.77
CA LYS A 411 -17.71 27.37 39.54
C LYS A 411 -18.82 26.40 39.97
N LEU A 412 -19.22 25.47 39.09
CA LEU A 412 -20.21 24.43 39.42
C LEU A 412 -19.75 23.62 40.66
N ARG A 413 -20.70 23.37 41.57
CA ARG A 413 -20.50 22.57 42.78
C ARG A 413 -20.17 21.11 42.41
N GLY A 414 -19.36 20.42 43.23
CA GLY A 414 -18.86 19.08 42.90
C GLY A 414 -19.93 18.01 42.65
N SER A 415 -21.10 18.11 43.30
CA SER A 415 -22.23 17.19 43.08
C SER A 415 -22.93 17.46 41.74
N ASP A 416 -23.16 18.73 41.39
CA ASP A 416 -23.80 19.13 40.13
C ASP A 416 -22.90 18.83 38.93
N ARG A 417 -21.59 19.05 39.09
CA ARG A 417 -20.58 18.66 38.09
C ARG A 417 -20.64 17.15 37.81
N ARG A 418 -20.81 16.31 38.84
CA ARG A 418 -20.94 14.85 38.68
C ARG A 418 -22.21 14.46 37.92
N LYS A 419 -23.36 15.08 38.24
CA LYS A 419 -24.62 14.83 37.54
C LYS A 419 -24.53 15.17 36.05
N ARG A 420 -23.97 16.34 35.72
CA ARG A 420 -23.75 16.75 34.32
C ARG A 420 -22.81 15.79 33.57
N TRP A 421 -21.80 15.24 34.22
CA TRP A 421 -20.95 14.20 33.63
C TRP A 421 -21.67 12.87 33.38
N GLU A 422 -22.58 12.50 34.27
CA GLU A 422 -23.43 11.31 34.11
C GLU A 422 -24.42 11.49 32.93
N GLU A 423 -25.00 12.67 32.81
CA GLU A 423 -25.84 13.08 31.67
C GLU A 423 -25.07 13.01 30.34
N VAL A 424 -23.85 13.58 30.28
CA VAL A 424 -22.97 13.44 29.10
C VAL A 424 -22.68 11.99 28.76
N ARG A 425 -22.50 11.12 29.77
CA ARG A 425 -22.24 9.69 29.56
C ARG A 425 -23.44 8.98 28.94
N GLU A 426 -24.66 9.27 29.39
CA GLU A 426 -25.88 8.70 28.81
C GLU A 426 -26.14 9.24 27.41
N LEU A 427 -26.00 10.55 27.18
CA LEU A 427 -26.12 11.14 25.84
C LEU A 427 -25.09 10.54 24.86
N ARG A 428 -23.85 10.29 25.30
CA ARG A 428 -22.83 9.58 24.49
C ARG A 428 -23.23 8.13 24.15
N LYS A 429 -23.96 7.43 25.03
CA LYS A 429 -24.49 6.09 24.73
C LYS A 429 -25.61 6.18 23.70
N GLU A 430 -26.55 7.11 23.87
CA GLU A 430 -27.63 7.29 22.91
C GLU A 430 -27.10 7.71 21.53
N TYR A 431 -26.18 8.68 21.49
CA TYR A 431 -25.49 9.10 20.27
C TYR A 431 -24.93 7.90 19.51
N ARG A 432 -24.17 7.02 20.18
CA ARG A 432 -23.59 5.80 19.59
C ARG A 432 -24.64 4.80 19.08
N ARG A 433 -25.81 4.74 19.71
CA ARG A 433 -26.89 3.86 19.27
C ARG A 433 -27.52 4.40 17.99
N ARG A 434 -27.85 5.69 17.96
CA ARG A 434 -28.46 6.37 16.80
C ARG A 434 -27.51 6.40 15.61
N ASP A 435 -26.25 6.75 15.82
CA ASP A 435 -25.21 6.79 14.78
C ASP A 435 -25.04 5.41 14.09
N ARG A 436 -25.06 4.32 14.87
CA ARG A 436 -25.05 2.95 14.32
C ARG A 436 -26.29 2.63 13.49
N GLN A 437 -27.47 3.06 13.92
CA GLN A 437 -28.72 2.85 13.18
C GLN A 437 -28.71 3.59 11.84
N VAL A 438 -28.31 4.87 11.83
CA VAL A 438 -28.16 5.67 10.60
C VAL A 438 -27.15 5.02 9.66
N THR A 439 -25.97 4.66 10.20
CA THR A 439 -24.91 3.98 9.44
C THR A 439 -25.40 2.67 8.82
N SER A 440 -26.14 1.85 9.56
CA SER A 440 -26.71 0.61 9.02
C SER A 440 -27.68 0.92 7.88
N SER A 441 -28.61 1.86 8.08
CA SER A 441 -29.62 2.19 7.07
C SER A 441 -29.01 2.67 5.75
N VAL A 442 -27.96 3.49 5.80
CA VAL A 442 -27.23 3.93 4.60
C VAL A 442 -26.59 2.73 3.88
N LEU A 443 -25.94 1.84 4.63
CA LEU A 443 -25.27 0.66 4.07
C LEU A 443 -26.23 -0.43 3.59
N ASP A 444 -27.42 -0.55 4.18
CA ASP A 444 -28.49 -1.43 3.72
C ASP A 444 -29.03 -1.00 2.36
N ARG A 445 -29.11 0.31 2.11
CA ARG A 445 -29.53 0.90 0.82
C ARG A 445 -28.42 0.85 -0.24
N ALA A 446 -27.16 0.68 0.16
CA ALA A 446 -26.02 0.63 -0.76
C ALA A 446 -25.93 -0.73 -1.48
N GLN A 447 -26.03 -0.71 -2.80
CA GLN A 447 -25.76 -1.88 -3.66
C GLN A 447 -24.28 -1.97 -4.02
N ILE A 448 -23.63 -0.81 -4.25
CA ILE A 448 -22.20 -0.73 -4.52
C ILE A 448 -21.52 -0.14 -3.29
N VAL A 449 -20.64 -0.91 -2.66
CA VAL A 449 -19.83 -0.44 -1.54
C VAL A 449 -18.37 -0.42 -1.96
N LEU A 450 -17.71 0.72 -1.79
CA LEU A 450 -16.31 0.91 -2.15
C LEU A 450 -15.45 1.10 -0.90
N ALA A 451 -14.35 0.38 -0.76
CA ALA A 451 -13.45 0.49 0.38
C ALA A 451 -12.01 0.16 -0.02
N THR A 452 -11.00 0.50 0.79
CA THR A 452 -9.70 -0.19 0.65
C THR A 452 -9.83 -1.63 1.15
N CYS A 453 -8.94 -2.54 0.74
CA CYS A 453 -8.98 -3.94 1.23
C CYS A 453 -9.04 -4.01 2.76
N HIS A 454 -8.18 -3.25 3.44
CA HIS A 454 -8.25 -3.13 4.90
C HIS A 454 -9.53 -2.46 5.38
N GLY A 455 -10.01 -1.41 4.70
CA GLY A 455 -11.24 -0.70 5.02
C GLY A 455 -12.48 -1.59 5.02
N ALA A 456 -12.51 -2.62 4.17
CA ALA A 456 -13.59 -3.62 4.12
C ALA A 456 -13.69 -4.46 5.42
N GLY A 457 -12.62 -4.56 6.19
CA GLY A 457 -12.60 -5.18 7.52
C GLY A 457 -13.18 -4.33 8.65
N GLY A 458 -13.72 -3.14 8.33
CA GLY A 458 -14.36 -2.26 9.31
C GLY A 458 -15.62 -2.88 9.94
N ARG A 459 -15.93 -2.49 11.19
CA ARG A 459 -17.12 -2.94 11.93
C ARG A 459 -18.42 -2.67 11.17
N GLN A 460 -18.45 -1.62 10.35
CA GLN A 460 -19.58 -1.23 9.52
C GLN A 460 -20.01 -2.34 8.54
N LEU A 461 -19.09 -3.20 8.12
CA LEU A 461 -19.35 -4.33 7.21
C LEU A 461 -19.32 -5.70 7.89
N ALA A 462 -19.26 -5.78 9.22
CA ALA A 462 -19.08 -7.04 9.96
C ALA A 462 -20.06 -8.15 9.50
N ASN A 463 -21.35 -7.82 9.44
CA ASN A 463 -22.43 -8.78 9.19
C ASN A 463 -23.06 -8.61 7.80
N ARG A 464 -22.27 -8.18 6.81
CA ARG A 464 -22.74 -7.93 5.45
C ARG A 464 -21.98 -8.82 4.48
N GLN A 465 -22.74 -9.52 3.64
CA GLN A 465 -22.22 -10.33 2.56
C GLN A 465 -22.46 -9.66 1.20
N PHE A 466 -21.68 -10.08 0.21
CA PHE A 466 -21.70 -9.57 -1.15
C PHE A 466 -21.66 -10.71 -2.18
N ASP A 467 -22.37 -10.51 -3.29
CA ASP A 467 -22.45 -11.45 -4.41
C ASP A 467 -21.24 -11.30 -5.35
N TRP A 468 -20.69 -10.09 -5.43
CA TRP A 468 -19.51 -9.78 -6.21
C TRP A 468 -18.47 -9.06 -5.37
N ILE A 469 -17.22 -9.47 -5.57
CA ILE A 469 -16.05 -8.83 -5.00
C ILE A 469 -15.12 -8.48 -6.15
N ILE A 470 -14.76 -7.20 -6.25
CA ILE A 470 -13.85 -6.71 -7.28
C ILE A 470 -12.69 -6.03 -6.57
N ILE A 471 -11.46 -6.45 -6.84
CA ILE A 471 -10.26 -5.88 -6.24
C ILE A 471 -9.39 -5.31 -7.35
N ASP A 472 -9.29 -3.98 -7.41
CA ASP A 472 -8.37 -3.28 -8.30
C ASP A 472 -6.98 -3.11 -7.65
N GLU A 473 -5.95 -3.04 -8.49
CA GLU A 473 -4.54 -3.08 -8.09
C GLU A 473 -4.22 -4.26 -7.14
N ALA A 474 -4.82 -5.43 -7.40
CA ALA A 474 -4.63 -6.64 -6.58
C ALA A 474 -3.17 -7.10 -6.51
N CYS A 475 -2.34 -6.74 -7.51
CA CYS A 475 -0.91 -7.03 -7.55
C CYS A 475 -0.06 -6.12 -6.63
N GLN A 476 -0.65 -5.05 -6.07
CA GLN A 476 0.01 -4.18 -5.09
C GLN A 476 -0.43 -4.48 -3.65
N ALA A 477 -1.34 -5.45 -3.47
CA ALA A 477 -1.83 -5.84 -2.15
C ALA A 477 -1.19 -7.16 -1.70
N LEU A 478 -0.85 -7.24 -0.42
CA LEU A 478 -0.52 -8.50 0.24
C LEU A 478 -1.68 -9.48 0.06
N GLU A 479 -1.37 -10.77 -0.15
CA GLU A 479 -2.39 -11.79 -0.33
C GLU A 479 -3.42 -11.78 0.83
N MET A 480 -2.95 -11.70 2.08
CA MET A 480 -3.83 -11.66 3.24
C MET A 480 -4.67 -10.38 3.34
N ALA A 481 -4.24 -9.28 2.73
CA ALA A 481 -5.06 -8.08 2.63
C ALA A 481 -6.23 -8.29 1.66
N CYS A 482 -6.02 -8.98 0.53
CA CYS A 482 -7.09 -9.34 -0.41
C CYS A 482 -8.12 -10.28 0.21
N TRP A 483 -7.71 -11.14 1.15
CA TRP A 483 -8.63 -12.03 1.86
C TRP A 483 -9.64 -11.30 2.76
N ILE A 484 -9.32 -10.09 3.25
CA ILE A 484 -10.21 -9.29 4.11
C ILE A 484 -11.57 -9.04 3.44
N PRO A 485 -11.65 -8.46 2.22
CA PRO A 485 -12.91 -8.35 1.50
C PRO A 485 -13.42 -9.70 1.00
N ILE A 486 -12.57 -10.65 0.60
CA ILE A 486 -13.01 -11.97 0.09
C ILE A 486 -13.82 -12.75 1.14
N LEU A 487 -13.50 -12.65 2.43
CA LEU A 487 -14.31 -13.25 3.50
C LEU A 487 -15.70 -12.63 3.66
N LYS A 488 -16.04 -11.58 2.91
CA LYS A 488 -17.39 -11.01 2.81
C LYS A 488 -18.20 -11.63 1.64
N ALA A 489 -17.61 -12.53 0.87
CA ALA A 489 -18.33 -13.29 -0.14
C ALA A 489 -19.36 -14.19 0.53
N ARG A 490 -20.56 -14.23 -0.03
CA ARG A 490 -21.51 -15.32 0.26
C ARG A 490 -21.18 -16.56 -0.56
N GLU A 491 -21.91 -17.64 -0.27
CA GLU A 491 -21.89 -18.83 -1.13
C GLU A 491 -22.35 -18.47 -2.56
N GLY A 492 -21.64 -18.97 -3.57
CA GLY A 492 -21.89 -18.65 -4.98
C GLY A 492 -21.46 -17.24 -5.42
N ALA A 493 -20.74 -16.49 -4.58
CA ALA A 493 -20.21 -15.18 -4.95
C ALA A 493 -19.00 -15.28 -5.90
N ARG A 494 -18.80 -14.23 -6.70
CA ARG A 494 -17.76 -14.13 -7.73
C ARG A 494 -16.69 -13.11 -7.36
N LEU A 495 -15.45 -13.41 -7.72
CA LEU A 495 -14.28 -12.57 -7.50
C LEU A 495 -13.66 -12.12 -8.82
N VAL A 496 -13.37 -10.83 -8.95
CA VAL A 496 -12.53 -10.30 -10.03
C VAL A 496 -11.33 -9.61 -9.43
N LEU A 497 -10.14 -10.09 -9.78
CA LEU A 497 -8.88 -9.43 -9.41
C LEU A 497 -8.33 -8.73 -10.64
N ALA A 498 -8.18 -7.41 -10.56
CA ALA A 498 -7.59 -6.61 -11.61
C ALA A 498 -6.23 -6.08 -11.15
N GLY A 499 -5.24 -6.13 -12.03
CA GLY A 499 -3.90 -5.64 -11.70
C GLY A 499 -2.89 -5.93 -12.80
N ASP A 500 -1.63 -5.64 -12.48
CA ASP A 500 -0.48 -5.95 -13.32
C ASP A 500 0.66 -6.53 -12.46
N HIS A 501 0.88 -7.83 -12.59
CA HIS A 501 1.92 -8.57 -11.87
C HIS A 501 3.36 -8.27 -12.36
N LEU A 502 3.50 -7.54 -13.48
CA LEU A 502 4.77 -7.08 -14.05
C LEU A 502 5.11 -5.65 -13.62
N GLN A 503 4.24 -5.00 -12.84
CA GLN A 503 4.53 -3.77 -12.10
C GLN A 503 4.87 -4.08 -10.63
N LEU A 504 5.11 -3.04 -9.83
CA LEU A 504 5.57 -3.17 -8.45
C LEU A 504 4.69 -4.12 -7.61
N PRO A 505 5.30 -5.08 -6.88
CA PRO A 505 4.62 -5.89 -5.88
C PRO A 505 4.27 -5.05 -4.63
N PRO A 506 3.52 -5.58 -3.66
CA PRO A 506 3.39 -4.95 -2.35
C PRO A 506 4.77 -4.72 -1.73
N THR A 507 4.97 -3.57 -1.10
CA THR A 507 6.22 -3.26 -0.38
C THR A 507 6.31 -4.12 0.88
N VAL A 508 7.41 -4.88 1.00
CA VAL A 508 7.73 -5.75 2.14
C VAL A 508 9.09 -5.30 2.70
N LYS A 509 9.16 -5.07 4.01
CA LYS A 509 10.38 -4.58 4.69
C LYS A 509 11.25 -5.72 5.19
N SER A 510 10.64 -6.82 5.60
CA SER A 510 11.34 -8.00 6.08
C SER A 510 12.10 -8.65 4.93
N SER A 511 13.44 -8.56 4.97
CA SER A 511 14.29 -9.26 4.01
C SER A 511 14.23 -10.76 4.27
N VAL A 512 13.91 -11.57 3.26
CA VAL A 512 14.17 -13.02 3.31
C VAL A 512 15.68 -13.20 3.20
N LYS A 513 16.36 -13.47 4.31
CA LYS A 513 17.80 -13.77 4.26
C LYS A 513 18.00 -15.03 3.41
N PRO A 514 18.78 -14.97 2.32
CA PRO A 514 19.10 -16.18 1.56
C PRO A 514 19.82 -17.15 2.49
N HIS A 515 19.33 -18.39 2.55
CA HIS A 515 19.94 -19.44 3.36
C HIS A 515 21.28 -19.82 2.71
N ARG A 516 22.38 -19.15 3.06
CA ARG A 516 23.71 -19.69 2.79
C ARG A 516 23.87 -20.95 3.65
N PRO A 517 24.00 -22.16 3.07
CA PRO A 517 24.31 -23.32 3.86
C PRO A 517 25.63 -23.04 4.60
N LYS A 518 25.60 -23.11 5.93
CA LYS A 518 26.79 -22.93 6.76
C LYS A 518 27.78 -24.03 6.42
N SER A 519 28.76 -23.75 5.56
CA SER A 519 29.96 -24.57 5.44
C SER A 519 30.61 -24.62 6.82
N LYS A 520 30.58 -25.79 7.48
CA LYS A 520 31.31 -26.00 8.73
C LYS A 520 32.78 -25.66 8.48
N PRO A 521 33.43 -24.83 9.31
CA PRO A 521 34.86 -24.57 9.15
C PRO A 521 35.61 -25.87 9.47
N ALA A 522 36.37 -26.36 8.50
CA ALA A 522 37.28 -27.48 8.71
C ALA A 522 38.26 -27.13 9.83
N LYS A 523 38.24 -27.91 10.92
CA LYS A 523 39.20 -27.80 12.02
C LYS A 523 40.61 -28.03 11.47
N LYS A 524 41.39 -26.95 11.32
CA LYS A 524 42.85 -27.05 11.20
C LYS A 524 43.40 -27.57 12.54
N LYS A 525 43.88 -28.81 12.55
CA LYS A 525 44.76 -29.32 13.61
C LYS A 525 46.14 -28.69 13.41
N ASN A 526 46.60 -27.93 14.39
CA ASN A 526 48.00 -27.54 14.52
C ASN A 526 48.84 -28.78 14.81
N VAL A 527 49.80 -29.09 13.94
CA VAL A 527 51.06 -29.73 14.35
C VAL A 527 52.17 -28.99 13.61
N GLY A 528 52.93 -28.21 14.37
CA GLY A 528 54.22 -27.73 13.92
C GLY A 528 55.27 -28.78 14.23
N THR A 529 56.07 -29.13 13.23
CA THR A 529 57.48 -29.47 13.42
C THR A 529 58.21 -29.32 12.10
N SER A 530 59.42 -28.80 12.22
CA SER A 530 60.40 -28.47 11.22
C SER A 530 60.88 -29.66 10.36
N ALA A 531 61.11 -29.35 9.09
CA ALA A 531 62.22 -29.79 8.23
C ALA A 531 62.41 -31.28 7.88
N SER A 532 62.53 -31.47 6.56
CA SER A 532 63.54 -32.26 5.83
C SER A 532 63.16 -33.65 5.26
N ILE A 533 63.50 -33.80 3.97
CA ILE A 533 64.03 -34.99 3.25
C ILE A 533 63.03 -35.97 2.55
N SER A 534 63.03 -35.83 1.21
CA SER A 534 63.19 -36.80 0.09
C SER A 534 62.31 -38.04 -0.15
N ALA A 535 62.11 -38.25 -1.47
CA ALA A 535 62.09 -39.50 -2.25
C ALA A 535 60.81 -40.35 -2.21
N GLU A 536 60.14 -40.50 -3.38
CA GLU A 536 60.05 -41.75 -4.19
C GLU A 536 58.92 -42.67 -3.69
N ASN A 537 58.16 -43.44 -4.45
CA ASN A 537 57.99 -43.75 -5.87
C ASN A 537 56.67 -44.56 -5.97
N GLN A 538 56.05 -44.58 -7.16
CA GLN A 538 55.34 -45.74 -7.78
C GLN A 538 54.13 -46.38 -7.02
N ASP A 539 53.07 -46.94 -7.60
CA ASP A 539 52.65 -47.46 -8.90
C ASP A 539 51.10 -47.37 -8.92
N ARG A 540 50.42 -46.85 -9.95
CA ARG A 540 49.92 -47.50 -11.19
C ARG A 540 49.23 -48.88 -11.06
N SER A 541 47.97 -48.87 -11.53
CA SER A 541 47.26 -49.90 -12.32
C SER A 541 46.81 -51.19 -11.59
N SER A 542 45.69 -51.86 -11.89
CA SER A 542 44.61 -51.73 -12.89
C SER A 542 43.50 -52.77 -12.61
N ASP A 543 42.35 -52.60 -13.27
CA ASP A 543 41.38 -53.60 -13.76
C ASP A 543 40.50 -54.45 -12.81
N ASP A 544 39.18 -54.16 -12.85
CA ASP A 544 37.97 -54.96 -13.20
C ASP A 544 38.06 -56.53 -13.26
N PRO A 545 36.97 -57.36 -13.29
CA PRO A 545 35.53 -57.07 -13.34
C PRO A 545 34.55 -58.04 -12.59
N THR A 546 33.25 -57.78 -12.76
CA THR A 546 32.05 -58.69 -12.71
C THR A 546 31.41 -59.10 -11.37
N VAL A 547 30.08 -58.87 -11.26
CA VAL A 547 28.98 -59.88 -11.20
C VAL A 547 27.70 -59.22 -10.63
N GLU A 548 26.60 -59.24 -11.39
CA GLU A 548 25.21 -59.02 -10.94
C GLU A 548 24.63 -60.31 -10.30
N PRO A 549 23.70 -60.28 -9.31
CA PRO A 549 22.29 -59.91 -9.58
C PRO A 549 21.44 -59.29 -8.42
N VAL A 550 20.43 -58.53 -8.84
CA VAL A 550 19.04 -58.35 -8.34
C VAL A 550 18.71 -58.65 -6.85
N THR A 551 18.20 -57.65 -6.11
CA THR A 551 16.88 -57.62 -5.43
C THR A 551 16.69 -56.28 -4.68
N GLY A 552 15.46 -55.74 -4.70
CA GLY A 552 15.18 -54.32 -4.48
C GLY A 552 15.01 -53.81 -3.05
N ALA A 553 15.00 -52.48 -2.93
CA ALA A 553 14.28 -51.72 -1.90
C ALA A 553 14.20 -50.23 -2.30
N ALA A 554 12.99 -49.67 -2.19
CA ALA A 554 12.60 -48.28 -2.00
C ALA A 554 13.50 -47.15 -2.58
N LYS A 555 13.04 -46.49 -3.64
CA LYS A 555 13.48 -45.14 -4.00
C LYS A 555 12.90 -44.15 -2.98
N GLN A 556 13.79 -43.49 -2.22
CA GLN A 556 13.53 -42.19 -1.63
C GLN A 556 13.62 -41.15 -2.76
N ASP A 557 12.52 -40.45 -3.01
CA ASP A 557 12.52 -39.26 -3.86
C ASP A 557 13.32 -38.16 -3.17
N GLY A 558 14.35 -37.67 -3.86
CA GLY A 558 15.19 -36.57 -3.43
C GLY A 558 14.47 -35.23 -3.62
N ASP A 559 14.48 -34.42 -2.57
CA ASP A 559 14.08 -33.01 -2.57
C ASP A 559 15.04 -32.19 -3.45
N ASP A 560 14.53 -31.74 -4.60
CA ASP A 560 15.15 -30.71 -5.45
C ASP A 560 14.61 -29.33 -5.00
N ASP A 561 15.34 -28.71 -4.07
CA ASP A 561 14.95 -27.47 -3.39
C ASP A 561 15.99 -26.37 -3.63
N GLY A 562 16.32 -26.14 -4.90
CA GLY A 562 17.22 -25.06 -5.33
C GLY A 562 16.88 -24.57 -6.73
N ASP A 563 16.06 -23.52 -6.83
CA ASP A 563 15.98 -22.66 -8.02
C ASP A 563 15.28 -21.34 -7.64
N ASP A 564 15.81 -20.25 -8.20
CA ASP A 564 15.52 -18.85 -7.87
C ASP A 564 14.11 -18.40 -8.27
N ASP A 565 13.46 -17.55 -7.45
CA ASP A 565 12.09 -17.05 -7.70
C ASP A 565 11.99 -16.16 -8.96
N VAL A 566 13.11 -15.61 -9.44
CA VAL A 566 13.21 -14.84 -10.69
C VAL A 566 13.27 -15.78 -11.89
N GLU A 567 14.10 -16.81 -11.79
CA GLU A 567 14.22 -17.84 -12.82
C GLU A 567 12.93 -18.67 -12.95
N LEU A 568 12.13 -18.79 -11.87
CA LEU A 568 10.80 -19.38 -11.93
C LEU A 568 9.87 -18.55 -12.82
N ALA A 569 9.81 -17.23 -12.64
CA ALA A 569 8.99 -16.33 -13.45
C ALA A 569 9.41 -16.34 -14.93
N GLU A 570 10.71 -16.49 -15.21
CA GLU A 570 11.26 -16.58 -16.56
C GLU A 570 11.07 -17.97 -17.19
N LYS A 571 11.29 -19.05 -16.45
CA LYS A 571 10.90 -20.43 -16.84
C LYS A 571 9.38 -20.52 -17.04
N PHE A 572 8.56 -19.70 -16.38
CA PHE A 572 7.11 -19.62 -16.59
C PHE A 572 6.69 -18.77 -17.80
N ALA A 573 7.49 -17.78 -18.20
CA ALA A 573 7.33 -17.06 -19.46
C ALA A 573 7.83 -17.88 -20.66
N ALA A 574 8.93 -18.63 -20.46
CA ALA A 574 9.52 -19.56 -21.42
C ALA A 574 8.78 -20.92 -21.51
N ALA A 575 7.86 -21.20 -20.58
CA ALA A 575 6.95 -22.33 -20.66
C ALA A 575 5.91 -22.08 -21.77
N SER A 576 6.36 -22.35 -22.99
CA SER A 576 5.57 -22.85 -24.11
C SER A 576 4.43 -23.76 -23.63
N MET A 577 3.33 -23.76 -24.38
CA MET A 577 2.01 -24.33 -24.09
C MET A 577 1.94 -25.85 -23.80
N ASP A 578 3.04 -26.55 -23.50
CA ASP A 578 3.11 -28.01 -23.49
C ASP A 578 3.55 -28.69 -22.17
N ASP A 579 3.86 -27.96 -21.09
CA ASP A 579 4.09 -28.65 -19.79
C ASP A 579 2.74 -28.97 -19.10
N VAL A 580 2.19 -30.14 -19.44
CA VAL A 580 0.90 -30.70 -18.97
C VAL A 580 0.95 -31.13 -17.49
N ARG A 581 2.06 -30.90 -16.79
CA ARG A 581 2.20 -31.30 -15.38
C ARG A 581 1.19 -30.57 -14.48
N PRO A 582 0.44 -31.29 -13.63
CA PRO A 582 -0.49 -30.68 -12.69
C PRO A 582 0.27 -29.77 -11.73
N THR A 583 -0.19 -28.53 -11.63
CA THR A 583 0.32 -27.53 -10.68
C THR A 583 -0.19 -27.85 -9.27
N ARG A 584 0.49 -27.39 -8.21
CA ARG A 584 0.05 -27.58 -6.81
C ARG A 584 0.16 -26.29 -6.02
N LEU A 585 -0.60 -26.17 -4.94
CA LEU A 585 -0.44 -25.06 -3.99
C LEU A 585 0.98 -25.07 -3.41
N ARG A 586 1.64 -23.92 -3.36
CA ARG A 586 2.98 -23.76 -2.77
C ARG A 586 2.95 -22.71 -1.66
N PRO A 587 3.58 -22.97 -0.50
CA PRO A 587 3.84 -21.92 0.48
C PRO A 587 4.68 -20.80 -0.15
N ALA A 588 4.32 -19.55 0.14
CA ALA A 588 5.07 -18.41 -0.37
C ALA A 588 6.43 -18.30 0.32
N ARG A 589 7.48 -17.97 -0.44
CA ARG A 589 8.82 -17.67 0.11
C ARG A 589 8.88 -16.25 0.71
N SER A 590 8.11 -15.32 0.14
CA SER A 590 8.01 -13.91 0.53
C SER A 590 6.56 -13.43 0.54
N LEU A 591 6.29 -12.35 1.28
CA LEU A 591 5.01 -11.63 1.25
C LEU A 591 4.75 -10.89 -0.08
N GLU A 592 5.76 -10.76 -0.93
CA GLU A 592 5.64 -10.16 -2.26
C GLU A 592 4.76 -10.97 -3.22
N THR A 593 4.59 -12.28 -2.95
CA THR A 593 3.67 -13.13 -3.73
C THR A 593 2.23 -12.71 -3.50
N THR A 594 1.66 -12.04 -4.50
CA THR A 594 0.26 -11.59 -4.45
C THR A 594 -0.70 -12.74 -4.72
N LEU A 595 -1.96 -12.57 -4.31
CA LEU A 595 -3.04 -13.50 -4.66
C LEU A 595 -3.17 -13.64 -6.19
N PHE A 596 -3.02 -12.54 -6.93
CA PHE A 596 -3.08 -12.54 -8.39
C PHE A 596 -1.99 -13.45 -8.98
N SER A 597 -0.73 -13.25 -8.57
CA SER A 597 0.41 -14.04 -9.06
C SER A 597 0.29 -15.51 -8.66
N ARG A 598 -0.16 -15.81 -7.43
CA ARG A 598 -0.37 -17.19 -6.96
C ARG A 598 -1.42 -17.93 -7.78
N LEU A 599 -2.56 -17.29 -8.05
CA LEU A 599 -3.62 -17.89 -8.86
C LEU A 599 -3.20 -18.07 -10.32
N LEU A 600 -2.46 -17.11 -10.87
CA LEU A 600 -1.89 -17.23 -12.21
C LEU A 600 -0.91 -18.40 -12.30
N GLY A 601 -0.05 -18.59 -11.30
CA GLY A 601 0.84 -19.76 -11.22
C GLY A 601 0.09 -21.08 -11.02
N LEU A 602 -1.03 -21.06 -10.28
CA LEU A 602 -1.84 -22.25 -10.00
C LEU A 602 -2.66 -22.70 -11.21
N TYR A 603 -3.32 -21.77 -11.91
CA TYR A 603 -4.28 -22.08 -12.98
C TYR A 603 -3.80 -21.75 -14.40
N GLY A 604 -2.68 -21.04 -14.54
CA GLY A 604 -2.14 -20.60 -15.82
C GLY A 604 -2.94 -19.46 -16.46
N SER A 605 -2.59 -19.15 -17.70
CA SER A 605 -3.14 -18.00 -18.45
C SER A 605 -4.63 -18.13 -18.81
N GLY A 606 -5.22 -19.34 -18.74
CA GLY A 606 -6.66 -19.55 -18.94
C GLY A 606 -7.54 -18.82 -17.90
N LEU A 607 -7.00 -18.47 -16.73
CA LEU A 607 -7.71 -17.67 -15.72
C LEU A 607 -7.70 -16.16 -16.01
N LYS A 608 -6.80 -15.72 -16.92
CA LYS A 608 -6.41 -14.32 -17.10
C LYS A 608 -6.84 -13.78 -18.47
N SER A 609 -7.47 -12.61 -18.47
CA SER A 609 -7.72 -11.83 -19.69
C SER A 609 -6.75 -10.64 -19.76
N LEU A 610 -5.95 -10.58 -20.83
CA LEU A 610 -5.03 -9.46 -21.10
C LEU A 610 -5.76 -8.32 -21.83
N LEU A 611 -5.66 -7.11 -21.30
CA LEU A 611 -5.95 -5.89 -22.05
C LEU A 611 -4.71 -5.51 -22.86
N SER A 612 -4.78 -5.55 -24.20
CA SER A 612 -3.59 -5.41 -25.04
C SER A 612 -3.44 -4.05 -25.72
N ILE A 613 -4.48 -3.22 -25.76
CA ILE A 613 -4.43 -1.91 -26.42
C ILE A 613 -4.19 -0.82 -25.36
N GLN A 614 -3.10 -0.06 -25.49
CA GLN A 614 -2.74 1.03 -24.58
C GLN A 614 -3.02 2.41 -25.22
N TYR A 615 -3.38 3.38 -24.37
CA TYR A 615 -3.84 4.73 -24.76
C TYR A 615 -2.99 5.86 -24.14
N ARG A 616 -1.78 5.55 -23.67
CA ARG A 616 -0.93 6.46 -22.90
C ARG A 616 0.33 6.86 -23.65
N MET A 617 1.15 5.89 -24.00
CA MET A 617 2.54 6.07 -24.40
C MET A 617 2.67 6.20 -25.91
N ASN A 618 3.59 7.06 -26.34
CA ASN A 618 4.19 6.96 -27.67
C ASN A 618 4.69 5.52 -27.94
N ALA A 619 4.58 5.06 -29.19
CA ALA A 619 4.93 3.69 -29.57
C ALA A 619 6.41 3.36 -29.30
N THR A 620 7.31 4.32 -29.43
CA THR A 620 8.74 4.16 -29.12
C THR A 620 8.93 3.91 -27.62
N ILE A 621 8.31 4.70 -26.75
CA ILE A 621 8.39 4.48 -25.28
C ILE A 621 7.81 3.10 -24.91
N MET A 622 6.72 2.70 -25.56
CA MET A 622 6.07 1.40 -25.32
C MET A 622 6.92 0.20 -25.78
N SER A 623 7.77 0.35 -26.80
CA SER A 623 8.38 -0.79 -27.49
C SER A 623 9.23 -1.66 -26.58
N PHE A 624 10.04 -1.06 -25.70
CA PHE A 624 10.91 -1.82 -24.79
C PHE A 624 10.12 -2.61 -23.74
N PRO A 625 9.26 -1.99 -22.89
CA PRO A 625 8.44 -2.74 -21.95
C PRO A 625 7.58 -3.81 -22.65
N ASN A 626 7.06 -3.53 -23.84
CA ASN A 626 6.23 -4.47 -24.58
C ASN A 626 6.99 -5.75 -24.95
N THR A 627 8.16 -5.61 -25.54
CA THR A 627 9.00 -6.75 -25.94
C THR A 627 9.49 -7.51 -24.72
N GLU A 628 10.06 -6.80 -23.74
CA GLU A 628 10.80 -7.42 -22.64
C GLU A 628 9.90 -8.02 -21.54
N LEU A 629 8.71 -7.42 -21.32
CA LEU A 629 7.85 -7.81 -20.20
C LEU A 629 6.49 -8.35 -20.63
N TYR A 630 5.97 -7.91 -21.78
CA TYR A 630 4.62 -8.27 -22.23
C TYR A 630 4.61 -9.15 -23.48
N GLU A 631 5.75 -9.76 -23.83
CA GLU A 631 5.91 -10.71 -24.94
C GLU A 631 5.46 -10.14 -26.31
N GLY A 632 5.59 -8.82 -26.50
CA GLY A 632 5.15 -8.12 -27.72
C GLY A 632 3.64 -8.08 -27.91
N LYS A 633 2.84 -8.42 -26.89
CA LYS A 633 1.37 -8.53 -27.02
C LYS A 633 0.64 -7.19 -26.95
N LEU A 634 1.32 -6.09 -26.59
CA LEU A 634 0.71 -4.77 -26.51
C LEU A 634 0.73 -4.06 -27.87
N SER A 635 -0.30 -3.25 -28.11
CA SER A 635 -0.36 -2.31 -29.22
C SER A 635 -0.75 -0.92 -28.74
N ALA A 636 -0.13 0.10 -29.34
CA ALA A 636 -0.51 1.49 -29.12
C ALA A 636 -1.75 1.83 -29.93
N HIS A 637 -2.73 2.49 -29.30
CA HIS A 637 -3.88 3.04 -30.02
C HIS A 637 -3.44 4.25 -30.86
N ASP A 638 -4.09 4.50 -31.99
CA ASP A 638 -3.76 5.59 -32.93
C ASP A 638 -3.75 6.97 -32.25
N SER A 639 -4.55 7.16 -31.19
CA SER A 639 -4.58 8.41 -30.40
C SER A 639 -3.30 8.69 -29.60
N CYS A 640 -2.42 7.72 -29.43
CA CYS A 640 -1.19 7.84 -28.64
C CYS A 640 0.06 7.31 -29.35
N ALA A 641 -0.08 6.51 -30.41
CA ALA A 641 1.06 5.84 -31.05
C ALA A 641 2.15 6.82 -31.52
N SER A 642 1.76 7.98 -32.03
CA SER A 642 2.67 8.99 -32.61
C SER A 642 2.69 10.31 -31.86
N ILE A 643 2.19 10.38 -30.61
CA ILE A 643 2.17 11.64 -29.86
C ILE A 643 3.61 12.08 -29.57
N ALA A 644 3.92 13.35 -29.85
CA ALA A 644 5.22 13.96 -29.62
C ALA A 644 5.08 15.15 -28.68
N LEU A 645 6.18 15.58 -28.05
CA LEU A 645 6.16 16.75 -27.17
C LEU A 645 5.88 18.03 -27.97
N SER A 646 6.36 18.11 -29.21
CA SER A 646 6.12 19.20 -30.16
C SER A 646 4.65 19.40 -30.56
N ASP A 647 3.77 18.41 -30.36
CA ASP A 647 2.32 18.55 -30.64
C ASP A 647 1.60 19.42 -29.61
N LEU A 648 2.25 19.73 -28.48
CA LEU A 648 1.66 20.53 -27.42
C LEU A 648 1.52 22.00 -27.85
N SER A 649 0.32 22.56 -27.67
CA SER A 649 -0.02 23.91 -28.13
C SER A 649 0.78 25.03 -27.46
N ASN A 650 1.39 24.74 -26.31
CA ASN A 650 2.21 25.67 -25.53
C ASN A 650 3.69 25.65 -25.93
N ILE A 651 4.11 24.79 -26.87
CA ILE A 651 5.51 24.71 -27.30
C ILE A 651 5.86 25.89 -28.20
N GLN A 652 6.97 26.55 -27.86
CA GLN A 652 7.57 27.61 -28.65
C GLN A 652 8.82 27.07 -29.35
N SER A 653 8.91 27.24 -30.66
CA SER A 653 10.10 26.89 -31.44
C SER A 653 11.24 27.85 -31.14
N ASP A 654 12.45 27.33 -30.91
CA ASP A 654 13.65 28.13 -30.78
C ASP A 654 14.00 28.81 -32.12
N PRO A 655 14.17 30.14 -32.15
CA PRO A 655 14.65 30.87 -33.33
C PRO A 655 16.01 30.41 -33.88
N SER A 656 16.82 29.69 -33.10
CA SER A 656 18.18 29.24 -33.46
C SER A 656 18.25 27.89 -34.18
N GLY A 657 17.18 27.08 -34.15
CA GLY A 657 16.85 26.09 -35.18
C GLY A 657 17.61 24.75 -35.24
N SER A 658 18.54 24.39 -34.32
CA SER A 658 19.25 23.09 -34.40
C SER A 658 18.93 22.08 -33.30
N ASP A 659 18.47 22.49 -32.12
CA ASP A 659 18.52 21.61 -30.93
C ASP A 659 17.14 21.14 -30.44
N ASP A 660 16.04 21.65 -31.00
CA ASP A 660 14.69 21.34 -30.52
C ASP A 660 14.21 19.92 -30.91
N GLU A 661 14.69 19.36 -32.02
CA GLU A 661 14.32 18.00 -32.43
C GLU A 661 14.85 16.95 -31.44
N ASP A 662 16.11 17.12 -31.02
CA ASP A 662 16.79 16.29 -30.03
C ASP A 662 16.19 16.48 -28.63
N LEU A 663 16.00 17.74 -28.22
CA LEU A 663 15.45 18.07 -26.90
C LEU A 663 14.03 17.53 -26.70
N LEU A 664 13.20 17.56 -27.75
CA LEU A 664 11.78 17.16 -27.70
C LEU A 664 11.53 15.71 -28.13
N ALA A 665 12.61 14.94 -28.37
CA ALA A 665 12.52 13.55 -28.81
C ALA A 665 11.77 12.68 -27.78
N PRO A 666 11.05 11.62 -28.22
CA PRO A 666 10.27 10.78 -27.31
C PRO A 666 11.10 10.06 -26.25
N VAL A 667 12.38 9.81 -26.53
CA VAL A 667 13.30 9.15 -25.61
C VAL A 667 14.64 9.89 -25.66
N VAL A 668 15.11 10.37 -24.51
CA VAL A 668 16.37 11.11 -24.36
C VAL A 668 17.21 10.43 -23.27
N LEU A 669 18.50 10.23 -23.53
CA LEU A 669 19.46 9.70 -22.57
C LEU A 669 20.61 10.71 -22.37
N TYR A 670 20.80 11.17 -21.13
CA TYR A 670 22.04 11.81 -20.70
C TYR A 670 22.95 10.75 -20.11
N ASP A 671 23.96 10.36 -20.88
CA ASP A 671 24.93 9.34 -20.48
C ASP A 671 26.09 9.98 -19.71
N THR A 672 26.24 9.58 -18.44
CA THR A 672 27.33 10.03 -17.56
C THR A 672 28.53 9.07 -17.52
N SER A 673 28.56 8.06 -18.39
CA SER A 673 29.68 7.11 -18.49
C SER A 673 31.02 7.82 -18.67
N GLY A 674 32.06 7.29 -18.03
CA GLY A 674 33.43 7.81 -18.15
C GLY A 674 33.70 9.18 -17.50
N CYS A 675 32.72 9.79 -16.82
CA CYS A 675 32.86 11.12 -16.21
C CYS A 675 33.24 11.11 -14.72
N GLU A 676 33.38 9.92 -14.11
CA GLU A 676 33.65 9.74 -12.67
C GLU A 676 32.64 10.47 -11.75
N LEU A 677 31.42 10.68 -12.25
CA LEU A 677 30.33 11.36 -11.53
C LEU A 677 29.65 10.39 -10.54
N TYR A 678 30.43 9.94 -9.56
CA TYR A 678 30.05 8.85 -8.68
C TYR A 678 28.92 9.19 -7.70
N GLU A 679 28.22 8.14 -7.30
CA GLU A 679 27.19 8.20 -6.26
C GLU A 679 27.77 8.57 -4.88
N SER A 680 26.94 9.22 -4.08
CA SER A 680 27.21 9.55 -2.68
C SER A 680 26.27 8.79 -1.75
N SER A 681 26.75 8.50 -0.54
CA SER A 681 25.94 7.91 0.53
C SER A 681 25.58 8.98 1.57
N PRO A 682 24.43 8.87 2.27
CA PRO A 682 24.01 9.83 3.27
C PRO A 682 25.03 10.00 4.40
N SER A 683 25.06 11.18 5.02
CA SER A 683 25.92 11.45 6.17
C SER A 683 25.57 10.57 7.37
N ALA A 684 26.52 10.37 8.30
CA ALA A 684 26.32 9.52 9.47
C ALA A 684 25.10 9.91 10.34
N ASP A 685 24.76 11.21 10.38
CA ASP A 685 23.60 11.74 11.13
C ASP A 685 22.26 11.42 10.47
N GLU A 686 22.22 11.26 9.13
CA GLU A 686 21.03 10.86 8.36
C GLU A 686 20.99 9.34 8.09
N GLY A 687 22.06 8.62 8.47
CA GLY A 687 22.27 7.19 8.18
C GLY A 687 21.26 6.23 8.81
N VAL A 688 20.44 6.66 9.78
CA VAL A 688 19.32 5.84 10.31
C VAL A 688 18.05 6.01 9.48
N LEU A 689 17.83 7.20 8.89
CA LEU A 689 16.64 7.53 8.09
C LEU A 689 16.78 7.14 6.62
N LEU A 690 17.99 7.32 6.09
CA LEU A 690 18.34 7.05 4.70
C LEU A 690 19.34 5.89 4.59
N ALA A 691 19.39 5.00 5.58
CA ALA A 691 20.21 3.79 5.56
C ALA A 691 20.09 3.09 4.20
N ASP A 692 21.22 2.81 3.56
CA ASP A 692 21.32 2.16 2.24
C ASP A 692 20.71 2.93 1.04
N SER A 693 20.30 4.19 1.22
CA SER A 693 19.90 5.08 0.13
C SER A 693 21.12 5.72 -0.53
N LYS A 694 20.94 6.23 -1.76
CA LYS A 694 22.01 6.76 -2.62
C LYS A 694 21.56 8.05 -3.28
N SER A 695 22.50 8.92 -3.61
CA SER A 695 22.24 10.16 -4.33
C SER A 695 23.39 10.50 -5.27
N ASN A 696 23.10 11.16 -6.38
CA ASN A 696 24.08 11.65 -7.33
C ASN A 696 23.82 13.14 -7.60
N VAL A 697 24.78 13.99 -7.21
CA VAL A 697 24.68 15.45 -7.32
C VAL A 697 24.70 15.90 -8.77
N HIS A 698 25.51 15.24 -9.59
CA HIS A 698 25.69 15.61 -10.99
C HIS A 698 24.47 15.22 -11.82
N GLU A 699 23.87 14.06 -11.58
CA GLU A 699 22.59 13.73 -12.18
C GLU A 699 21.49 14.74 -11.79
N ALA A 700 21.49 15.21 -10.54
CA ALA A 700 20.52 16.21 -10.10
C ALA A 700 20.70 17.57 -10.83
N GLU A 701 21.92 17.93 -11.18
CA GLU A 701 22.22 19.14 -11.97
C GLU A 701 21.76 18.98 -13.43
N LEU A 702 21.96 17.81 -14.02
CA LEU A 702 21.46 17.49 -15.36
C LEU A 702 19.92 17.50 -15.43
N VAL A 703 19.26 16.99 -14.40
CA VAL A 703 17.79 17.09 -14.28
C VAL A 703 17.34 18.55 -14.29
N VAL A 704 17.96 19.41 -13.47
CA VAL A 704 17.59 20.84 -13.41
C VAL A 704 17.82 21.53 -14.76
N ARG A 705 18.94 21.27 -15.42
CA ARG A 705 19.25 21.83 -16.74
C ARG A 705 18.21 21.44 -17.78
N HIS A 706 17.86 20.15 -17.86
CA HIS A 706 16.87 19.68 -18.82
C HIS A 706 15.48 20.28 -18.54
N LEU A 707 15.09 20.39 -17.26
CA LEU A 707 13.84 21.07 -16.89
C LEU A 707 13.84 22.54 -17.32
N GLU A 708 14.94 23.25 -17.14
CA GLU A 708 15.09 24.65 -17.56
C GLU A 708 14.91 24.81 -19.08
N GLU A 709 15.52 23.92 -19.87
CA GLU A 709 15.35 23.87 -21.33
C GLU A 709 13.89 23.62 -21.72
N LEU A 710 13.23 22.62 -21.14
CA LEU A 710 11.82 22.32 -21.42
C LEU A 710 10.88 23.49 -21.07
N PHE A 711 11.08 24.12 -19.91
CA PHE A 711 10.26 25.26 -19.49
C PHE A 711 10.51 26.49 -20.36
N ALA A 712 11.73 26.69 -20.86
CA ALA A 712 12.02 27.74 -21.83
C ALA A 712 11.28 27.54 -23.16
N ARG A 713 10.94 26.31 -23.52
CA ARG A 713 10.08 25.98 -24.68
C ARG A 713 8.59 26.02 -24.36
N GLY A 714 8.21 26.34 -23.12
CA GLY A 714 6.82 26.53 -22.71
C GLY A 714 6.15 25.29 -22.12
N VAL A 715 6.88 24.19 -21.86
CA VAL A 715 6.34 23.05 -21.10
C VAL A 715 5.91 23.51 -19.71
N GLY A 716 4.73 23.10 -19.25
CA GLY A 716 4.21 23.45 -17.92
C GLY A 716 4.76 22.53 -16.82
N ALA A 717 4.89 23.03 -15.59
CA ALA A 717 5.29 22.19 -14.44
C ALA A 717 4.30 21.04 -14.17
N ASP A 718 3.02 21.25 -14.43
CA ASP A 718 1.97 20.25 -14.33
C ASP A 718 2.07 19.15 -15.40
N GLN A 719 2.85 19.36 -16.46
CA GLN A 719 3.11 18.39 -17.53
C GLN A 719 4.32 17.49 -17.26
N VAL A 720 5.09 17.77 -16.19
CA VAL A 720 6.35 17.08 -15.88
C VAL A 720 6.28 16.30 -14.58
N THR A 721 7.01 15.19 -14.52
CA THR A 721 7.32 14.49 -13.27
C THR A 721 8.78 14.05 -13.26
N VAL A 722 9.41 14.18 -12.10
CA VAL A 722 10.76 13.69 -11.84
C VAL A 722 10.69 12.45 -10.95
N LEU A 723 11.33 11.37 -11.38
CA LEU A 723 11.38 10.09 -10.69
C LEU A 723 12.83 9.70 -10.39
N THR A 724 13.01 9.00 -9.28
CA THR A 724 14.27 8.34 -8.96
C THR A 724 14.03 7.12 -8.06
N PRO A 725 14.85 6.07 -8.10
CA PRO A 725 14.67 4.92 -7.21
C PRO A 725 14.96 5.24 -5.74
N TYR A 726 15.78 6.26 -5.45
CA TYR A 726 16.37 6.47 -4.12
C TYR A 726 15.80 7.68 -3.37
N ALA A 727 15.41 7.48 -2.10
CA ALA A 727 14.88 8.54 -1.25
C ALA A 727 15.90 9.67 -0.98
N ALA A 728 17.20 9.36 -0.86
CA ALA A 728 18.24 10.38 -0.73
C ALA A 728 18.34 11.26 -1.98
N GLN A 729 18.20 10.68 -3.18
CA GLN A 729 18.11 11.44 -4.42
C GLN A 729 16.86 12.31 -4.51
N VAL A 730 15.70 11.83 -4.03
CA VAL A 730 14.50 12.67 -3.91
C VAL A 730 14.76 13.90 -3.04
N ALA A 731 15.39 13.73 -1.89
CA ALA A 731 15.70 14.86 -0.99
C ALA A 731 16.65 15.87 -1.66
N LEU A 732 17.67 15.37 -2.38
CA LEU A 732 18.62 16.20 -3.10
C LEU A 732 17.98 16.97 -4.26
N LEU A 733 17.24 16.28 -5.13
CA LEU A 733 16.51 16.87 -6.25
C LEU A 733 15.52 17.93 -5.77
N HIS A 734 14.81 17.64 -4.68
CA HIS A 734 13.84 18.57 -4.10
C HIS A 734 14.51 19.85 -3.61
N ALA A 735 15.69 19.74 -2.96
CA ALA A 735 16.47 20.91 -2.56
C ALA A 735 16.98 21.72 -3.76
N ARG A 736 17.50 21.04 -4.78
CA ARG A 736 18.04 21.69 -5.99
C ARG A 736 16.95 22.38 -6.82
N ILE A 737 15.86 21.68 -7.12
CA ILE A 737 14.71 22.21 -7.89
C ILE A 737 14.10 23.42 -7.18
N ARG A 738 13.91 23.38 -5.85
CA ARG A 738 13.35 24.53 -5.10
C ARG A 738 14.31 25.71 -4.95
N SER A 739 15.61 25.47 -4.99
CA SER A 739 16.62 26.53 -4.94
C SER A 739 16.81 27.22 -6.30
N HIS A 740 16.41 26.56 -7.39
CA HIS A 740 16.57 27.05 -8.74
C HIS A 740 15.37 27.91 -9.15
N SER A 741 15.62 28.99 -9.90
CA SER A 741 14.58 29.93 -10.33
C SER A 741 14.22 29.68 -11.79
N PHE A 742 13.19 28.86 -12.02
CA PHE A 742 12.67 28.62 -13.37
C PHE A 742 11.88 29.83 -13.88
N ALA A 743 12.07 30.22 -15.13
CA ALA A 743 11.37 31.35 -15.73
C ALA A 743 9.87 31.05 -15.85
N GLY A 744 9.03 31.79 -15.10
CA GLY A 744 7.57 31.70 -15.20
C GLY A 744 6.95 30.42 -14.60
N ILE A 745 7.74 29.61 -13.89
CA ILE A 745 7.31 28.34 -13.31
C ILE A 745 7.49 28.34 -11.80
N ASN A 746 6.47 27.88 -11.09
CA ASN A 746 6.56 27.63 -9.65
C ASN A 746 7.16 26.24 -9.40
N ALA A 747 8.37 26.21 -8.81
CA ALA A 747 9.08 24.96 -8.52
C ALA A 747 8.29 24.00 -7.61
N ASP A 748 7.37 24.51 -6.78
CA ASP A 748 6.55 23.68 -5.88
C ASP A 748 5.46 22.86 -6.61
N GLU A 749 5.18 23.18 -7.87
CA GLU A 749 4.21 22.45 -8.71
C GLU A 749 4.83 21.24 -9.42
N ILE A 750 6.16 21.16 -9.48
CA ILE A 750 6.88 20.07 -10.13
C ILE A 750 6.75 18.82 -9.26
N GLU A 751 6.08 17.81 -9.81
CA GLU A 751 5.90 16.54 -9.13
C GLU A 751 7.21 15.75 -9.08
N LEU A 752 7.68 15.44 -7.87
CA LEU A 752 8.91 14.69 -7.62
C LEU A 752 8.66 13.61 -6.56
N GLY A 753 9.18 12.40 -6.79
CA GLY A 753 9.10 11.33 -5.81
C GLY A 753 9.88 10.09 -6.19
N THR A 754 9.85 9.08 -5.31
CA THR A 754 10.37 7.76 -5.65
C THR A 754 9.43 7.07 -6.64
N ILE A 755 9.96 6.15 -7.45
CA ILE A 755 9.17 5.35 -8.38
C ILE A 755 7.98 4.67 -7.68
N ASP A 756 8.22 4.09 -6.50
CA ASP A 756 7.23 3.41 -5.67
C ASP A 756 6.12 4.39 -5.19
N SER A 757 6.47 5.64 -4.85
CA SER A 757 5.51 6.63 -4.36
C SER A 757 4.63 7.26 -5.46
N MET A 758 5.08 7.18 -6.72
CA MET A 758 4.45 7.84 -7.88
C MET A 758 3.66 6.85 -8.76
N GLN A 759 3.44 5.63 -8.27
CA GLN A 759 2.66 4.62 -8.96
C GLN A 759 1.22 5.10 -9.22
N GLY A 760 0.72 4.82 -10.42
CA GLY A 760 -0.62 5.21 -10.86
C GLY A 760 -0.72 6.63 -11.42
N ARG A 761 0.35 7.43 -11.33
CA ARG A 761 0.45 8.73 -12.03
C ARG A 761 0.88 8.56 -13.49
N GLU A 762 0.72 9.60 -14.28
CA GLU A 762 1.21 9.72 -15.66
C GLU A 762 1.37 11.20 -16.00
N LYS A 763 2.37 11.54 -16.82
CA LYS A 763 2.68 12.91 -17.25
C LYS A 763 3.13 12.93 -18.70
N ASP A 764 3.06 14.09 -19.34
CA ASP A 764 3.55 14.25 -20.72
C ASP A 764 5.05 13.97 -20.79
N VAL A 765 5.82 14.51 -19.83
CA VAL A 765 7.26 14.29 -19.68
C VAL A 765 7.57 13.61 -18.35
N VAL A 766 8.42 12.58 -18.40
CA VAL A 766 8.97 11.93 -17.20
C VAL A 766 10.48 11.92 -17.27
N VAL A 767 11.12 12.51 -16.26
CA VAL A 767 12.58 12.55 -16.10
C VAL A 767 12.99 11.58 -15.02
N VAL A 768 13.94 10.68 -15.31
CA VAL A 768 14.38 9.62 -14.41
C VAL A 768 15.87 9.72 -14.15
N SER A 769 16.26 9.88 -12.88
CA SER A 769 17.66 9.81 -12.42
C SER A 769 17.91 8.43 -11.80
N LEU A 770 18.82 7.64 -12.39
CA LEU A 770 19.11 6.25 -11.97
C LEU A 770 20.14 6.15 -10.84
N VAL A 771 20.91 7.20 -10.59
CA VAL A 771 21.82 7.41 -9.44
C VAL A 771 23.08 6.53 -9.43
N ARG A 772 22.97 5.28 -9.87
CA ARG A 772 24.03 4.27 -9.74
C ARG A 772 25.17 4.57 -10.69
N SER A 773 26.30 4.95 -10.11
CA SER A 773 27.61 5.11 -10.76
C SER A 773 28.70 4.83 -9.72
N ASN A 774 29.46 3.76 -9.90
CA ASN A 774 30.52 3.33 -8.99
C ASN A 774 31.53 2.39 -9.67
N THR A 775 32.73 2.32 -9.11
CA THR A 775 33.83 1.48 -9.63
C THR A 775 33.57 -0.02 -9.48
N ASP A 776 32.73 -0.42 -8.53
CA ASP A 776 32.41 -1.82 -8.25
C ASP A 776 31.35 -2.39 -9.21
N ARG A 777 30.77 -1.54 -10.07
CA ARG A 777 29.68 -1.88 -11.01
C ARG A 777 28.55 -2.63 -10.32
N GLN A 778 28.07 -2.05 -9.23
CA GLN A 778 26.91 -2.56 -8.49
C GLN A 778 25.73 -1.62 -8.67
N VAL A 779 24.55 -2.17 -8.98
CA VAL A 779 23.32 -1.39 -9.13
C VAL A 779 22.33 -1.63 -7.98
N GLY A 780 22.52 -2.71 -7.21
CA GLY A 780 21.67 -3.07 -6.09
C GLY A 780 20.21 -3.26 -6.51
N PHE A 781 19.28 -2.65 -5.77
CA PHE A 781 17.85 -2.84 -6.02
C PHE A 781 17.34 -2.26 -7.35
N LEU A 782 18.15 -1.47 -8.07
CA LEU A 782 17.83 -0.99 -9.41
C LEU A 782 17.63 -2.15 -10.39
N ALA A 783 18.25 -3.31 -10.13
CA ALA A 783 18.10 -4.53 -10.92
C ALA A 783 16.67 -5.12 -10.91
N GLN A 784 15.76 -4.59 -10.09
CA GLN A 784 14.37 -5.03 -10.07
C GLN A 784 13.59 -4.48 -11.27
N LYS A 785 13.48 -5.27 -12.35
CA LYS A 785 12.79 -4.91 -13.61
C LYS A 785 11.40 -4.31 -13.46
N LYS A 786 10.60 -4.78 -12.49
CA LYS A 786 9.23 -4.27 -12.24
C LYS A 786 9.20 -2.80 -11.82
N ARG A 787 10.23 -2.32 -11.12
CA ARG A 787 10.35 -0.91 -10.72
C ARG A 787 10.64 -0.05 -11.94
N LEU A 788 11.59 -0.46 -12.77
CA LEU A 788 11.90 0.25 -14.01
C LEU A 788 10.73 0.23 -15.01
N ASN A 789 10.00 -0.88 -15.10
CA ASN A 789 8.75 -0.93 -15.86
C ASN A 789 7.78 0.17 -15.41
N VAL A 790 7.60 0.35 -14.10
CA VAL A 790 6.75 1.42 -13.57
C VAL A 790 7.28 2.79 -13.98
N ALA A 791 8.59 3.05 -13.88
CA ALA A 791 9.20 4.34 -14.22
C ALA A 791 9.01 4.68 -15.71
N MET A 792 9.40 3.77 -16.62
CA MET A 792 9.30 3.97 -18.08
C MET A 792 7.86 4.25 -18.50
N THR A 793 6.91 3.51 -17.93
CA THR A 793 5.50 3.55 -18.36
C THR A 793 4.67 4.68 -17.74
N ARG A 794 5.32 5.64 -17.07
CA ARG A 794 4.69 6.88 -16.61
C ARG A 794 4.64 7.97 -17.69
N ALA A 795 5.56 7.95 -18.65
CA ALA A 795 5.63 8.94 -19.72
C ALA A 795 4.49 8.77 -20.74
N LYS A 796 4.00 9.88 -21.29
CA LYS A 796 3.11 9.86 -22.48
C LYS A 796 3.90 10.17 -23.73
N ARG A 797 4.57 11.32 -23.75
CA ARG A 797 5.21 11.92 -24.93
C ARG A 797 6.72 11.76 -24.89
N GLN A 798 7.33 12.00 -23.72
CA GLN A 798 8.78 11.98 -23.55
C GLN A 798 9.22 11.26 -22.28
N LEU A 799 10.21 10.37 -22.44
CA LEU A 799 10.95 9.72 -21.37
C LEU A 799 12.41 10.18 -21.41
N VAL A 800 12.88 10.81 -20.33
CA VAL A 800 14.26 11.29 -20.19
C VAL A 800 14.95 10.45 -19.13
N LEU A 801 16.10 9.86 -19.46
CA LEU A 801 16.93 9.12 -18.52
C LEU A 801 18.26 9.86 -18.32
N ILE A 802 18.69 9.95 -17.06
CA ILE A 802 20.05 10.33 -16.69
C ILE A 802 20.67 9.14 -15.96
N ALA A 803 21.78 8.63 -16.50
CA ALA A 803 22.39 7.40 -16.01
C ALA A 803 23.85 7.24 -16.46
N ASP A 804 24.62 6.48 -15.68
CA ASP A 804 25.90 5.91 -16.10
C ASP A 804 25.62 4.60 -16.85
N ALA A 805 25.55 4.67 -18.18
CA ALA A 805 25.15 3.54 -19.02
C ALA A 805 26.12 2.36 -18.90
N GLU A 806 27.44 2.62 -18.80
CA GLU A 806 28.47 1.59 -18.63
C GLU A 806 28.32 0.88 -17.28
N CYS A 807 28.17 1.63 -16.18
CA CYS A 807 27.98 1.05 -14.85
C CYS A 807 26.74 0.15 -14.77
N ILE A 808 25.68 0.50 -15.50
CA ILE A 808 24.40 -0.24 -15.48
C ILE A 808 24.44 -1.45 -16.42
N ALA A 809 24.98 -1.29 -17.63
CA ALA A 809 25.07 -2.38 -18.62
C ALA A 809 26.04 -3.48 -18.16
N GLU A 810 27.14 -3.12 -17.50
CA GLU A 810 28.17 -4.05 -17.06
C GLU A 810 28.07 -4.40 -15.56
N ALA A 811 26.88 -4.21 -14.98
CA ALA A 811 26.64 -4.46 -13.57
C ALA A 811 26.84 -5.94 -13.19
N THR A 812 27.51 -6.18 -12.07
CA THR A 812 27.93 -7.52 -11.62
C THR A 812 26.90 -8.22 -10.74
N ASP A 813 25.89 -7.50 -10.26
CA ASP A 813 24.88 -7.95 -9.30
C ASP A 813 23.47 -8.09 -9.90
N LEU A 814 23.39 -8.32 -11.22
CA LEU A 814 22.14 -8.46 -11.96
C LEU A 814 21.53 -9.88 -11.82
N PRO A 815 20.20 -9.98 -11.62
CA PRO A 815 19.50 -11.26 -11.59
C PRO A 815 19.12 -11.79 -12.98
N ASP A 816 19.09 -10.91 -13.99
CA ASP A 816 18.67 -11.18 -15.37
C ASP A 816 19.32 -10.19 -16.36
N GLU A 817 19.08 -10.37 -17.66
CA GLU A 817 19.64 -9.52 -18.74
C GLU A 817 18.81 -8.25 -19.00
N PHE A 818 17.83 -7.92 -18.16
CA PHE A 818 16.88 -6.82 -18.40
C PHE A 818 17.58 -5.45 -18.53
N LEU A 819 18.50 -5.14 -17.62
CA LEU A 819 19.22 -3.86 -17.61
C LEU A 819 20.19 -3.72 -18.79
N PRO A 820 21.02 -4.73 -19.12
CA PRO A 820 21.83 -4.74 -20.35
C PRO A 820 20.96 -4.56 -21.61
N HIS A 821 19.85 -5.28 -21.73
CA HIS A 821 18.91 -5.11 -22.84
C HIS A 821 18.33 -3.69 -22.89
N TYR A 822 18.05 -3.09 -21.73
CA TYR A 822 17.54 -1.74 -21.66
C TYR A 822 18.55 -0.69 -22.14
N MET A 823 19.81 -0.80 -21.71
CA MET A 823 20.88 0.09 -22.17
C MET A 823 21.13 -0.06 -23.67
N ALA A 824 21.16 -1.29 -24.18
CA ALA A 824 21.29 -1.56 -25.62
C ALA A 824 20.10 -1.02 -26.43
N TRP A 825 18.89 -1.06 -25.86
CA TRP A 825 17.72 -0.48 -26.50
C TRP A 825 17.78 1.05 -26.54
N LEU A 826 18.23 1.70 -25.45
CA LEU A 826 18.40 3.15 -25.39
C LEU A 826 19.42 3.65 -26.41
N ASP A 827 20.55 2.96 -26.58
CA ASP A 827 21.56 3.30 -27.59
C ASP A 827 21.00 3.31 -29.03
N GLN A 828 20.00 2.47 -29.30
CA GLN A 828 19.37 2.36 -30.62
C GLN A 828 18.17 3.30 -30.84
N HIS A 829 17.49 3.73 -29.78
CA HIS A 829 16.18 4.40 -29.88
C HIS A 829 16.11 5.77 -29.20
N ALA A 830 17.05 6.10 -28.33
CA ALA A 830 17.12 7.39 -27.65
C ALA A 830 18.01 8.37 -28.40
N VAL A 831 17.73 9.65 -28.25
CA VAL A 831 18.72 10.71 -28.50
C VAL A 831 19.70 10.71 -27.35
N VAL A 832 20.95 10.34 -27.62
CA VAL A 832 22.00 10.19 -26.59
C VAL A 832 22.84 11.47 -26.53
N HIS A 833 22.81 12.13 -25.37
CA HIS A 833 23.68 13.25 -25.03
C HIS A 833 24.81 12.75 -24.12
N PRO A 834 26.02 12.51 -24.66
CA PRO A 834 27.16 12.18 -23.83
C PRO A 834 27.51 13.40 -22.98
N VAL A 835 27.56 13.21 -21.66
CA VAL A 835 28.05 14.26 -20.77
C VAL A 835 29.56 14.29 -20.95
N ALA A 836 30.09 15.41 -21.43
CA ALA A 836 31.53 15.58 -21.46
C ALA A 836 32.02 15.85 -20.03
N ALA A 837 33.12 15.21 -19.64
CA ALA A 837 33.88 15.59 -18.45
C ALA A 837 34.47 17.00 -18.67
N THR A 838 33.66 18.05 -18.49
CA THR A 838 34.17 19.40 -18.31
C THR A 838 34.87 19.41 -16.96
N MET A 839 36.20 19.37 -17.01
CA MET A 839 37.12 19.51 -15.88
C MET A 839 36.77 20.67 -14.95
#